data_AF-A0A8C6M7L0-F1
#
_entry.id   AF-A0A8C6M7L0-F1
#
_cell.length_a   1.000
_cell.length_b   1.000
_cell.length_c   1.000
_cell.angle_alpha   90.00
_cell.angle_beta   90.00
_cell.angle_gamma   90.00
#
_symmetry.space_group_name_H-M   'P 1'
#
loop_
_entity.id
_entity.type
_entity.pdbx_description
1 polymer ?
#
loop_
_entity_poly.entity_id
_entity_poly.type
_entity_poly.pdbx_seq_one_letter_code
_entity_poly.pdbx_strand_id
1 'polypeptide(L)'
;MNVQEFVSRVLNHNKPPTPSASTPYRQLKRHHSTQPFDEVGRRISALPSSIGMRLFSTLDDGTGFTPVEYILDAWIDEGIENSAEILQALNFDLDGKLSLGDLTAALENELLVTKNGVHQAALASFKSEIRCLVERVDREIREKEKIQLDLERAEKQKTQLAAEVDEHHSAIEHKNNLNLRKLEQDYKEKLTAVRSELMKEMDHVQQQAGLQREELEAEMEKIREEESFLRDHLSISVKENRRLEMELLDSTEKLVEAQSQVTKLQTNLESIMKDKFGGLDPGSADFLLQEERLKQLHSSYEAQCRELQDRIDELQSELRECRTLGRAHEPCSKPLSEELESKSPGTECNKTLRVHKLEDGFSDSQESVTKRFQTNILNLEERFQSELQAFSENHAMQKLHWEAEILEALESAEEQRRTLENMEAERRELENVHSEEMEALKMENKQLQSDLDEMMSRAQGKELELRMQLNDLHSRLQEKHELLAQSESRAGRVQLLVEEFKQEREQLLSTYSHLETKYSEVLSTSEGQVVESVQLLTEREDLKVKVEELEMLLKQAAMDFELDRQELQENLSILEKRLREETDVSEMELKLLSASPEKGQDEEVKHPHLMDHAVSQYQTEVTLTGGNVDGFCEGYRGDNVVPDPVLEDRSPERGELFCRGCDHRIPDAPGTYLSAENRNGDASQEMLRESVSPLQAFVDGETRGAVEFHSVETKPQEDSGGGSHEDEPRDETVVGASGPEETGDPDECSVEDAEIKSLPDNSHDGQELVVDLDSDRENHSGGPRDCVEALNHENQEVLKLQALCNTSIDENLLLHEKVSLLQQKAEILEDLLAHNSEKVRTGRQALEENYKLKVQMLLLMEHIRQLEMKTIQTSDLQIRYEDCMCENAKLKEQNCELEQKVWSLEGRADVLHSFQSRQVSLMDDISRMREENAQLLALLGQLGGQEGSSDTEQPESPTEEVFLHPDGHLQAETFTQDCCEEFEEQNAELRRALAELQDESQALTETTQACR
;
A
#
# COMPACT_ATOMS: atom_id res chain seq x y z
N MET A 1 1.45 26.44 35.26
CA MET A 1 0.91 26.66 33.90
C MET A 1 -0.12 25.56 33.69
N ASN A 2 -1.38 25.93 33.51
CA ASN A 2 -2.50 24.98 33.49
C ASN A 2 -2.54 24.24 32.14
N VAL A 3 -2.89 22.95 32.15
CA VAL A 3 -3.16 22.17 30.93
C VAL A 3 -4.20 22.90 30.06
N GLN A 4 -5.22 23.51 30.68
CA GLN A 4 -6.23 24.28 29.98
C GLN A 4 -5.67 25.57 29.33
N GLU A 5 -4.62 26.19 29.88
CA GLU A 5 -3.90 27.31 29.21
C GLU A 5 -3.05 26.82 28.03
N PHE A 6 -2.43 25.64 28.15
CA PHE A 6 -1.64 25.02 27.09
C PHE A 6 -2.55 24.62 25.91
N VAL A 7 -3.61 23.87 26.18
CA VAL A 7 -4.69 23.52 25.25
C VAL A 7 -5.30 24.79 24.62
N SER A 8 -5.54 25.85 25.40
CA SER A 8 -6.02 27.14 24.86
C SER A 8 -5.03 27.81 23.91
N ARG A 9 -3.71 27.62 24.05
CA ARG A 9 -2.70 28.16 23.12
C ARG A 9 -2.49 27.28 21.88
N VAL A 10 -2.73 25.98 22.00
CA VAL A 10 -2.64 25.02 20.88
C VAL A 10 -3.88 25.08 19.98
N LEU A 11 -5.08 25.24 20.54
CA LEU A 11 -6.34 25.26 19.78
C LEU A 11 -6.81 26.66 19.36
N ASN A 12 -6.53 27.73 20.12
CA ASN A 12 -6.91 29.09 19.68
C ASN A 12 -5.90 29.69 18.71
N HIS A 13 -5.74 29.07 17.54
CA HIS A 13 -5.38 29.81 16.33
C HIS A 13 -6.55 30.69 15.92
N ASN A 14 -6.72 31.81 16.63
CA ASN A 14 -7.41 32.99 16.10
C ASN A 14 -6.80 33.27 14.73
N LYS A 15 -7.61 33.13 13.68
CA LYS A 15 -7.14 33.30 12.29
C LYS A 15 -6.42 34.64 12.17
N PRO A 16 -5.10 34.69 11.86
CA PRO A 16 -4.55 35.92 11.33
C PRO A 16 -5.35 36.27 10.07
N PRO A 17 -5.72 37.54 9.83
CA PRO A 17 -6.31 37.93 8.56
C PRO A 17 -5.31 37.54 7.47
N THR A 18 -5.74 36.69 6.54
CA THR A 18 -4.84 36.08 5.56
C THR A 18 -4.14 37.17 4.74
N PRO A 19 -2.81 37.33 4.84
CA PRO A 19 -2.08 38.09 3.84
C PRO A 19 -2.27 37.33 2.53
N SER A 20 -3.00 37.94 1.60
CA SER A 20 -3.41 37.26 0.37
C SER A 20 -2.18 37.02 -0.50
N ALA A 21 -1.63 35.81 -0.43
CA ALA A 21 -0.50 35.39 -1.24
C ALA A 21 -0.84 35.60 -2.73
N SER A 22 -0.09 36.48 -3.38
CA SER A 22 -0.41 36.96 -4.71
C SER A 22 -0.04 35.94 -5.77
N THR A 23 -1.03 35.23 -6.31
CA THR A 23 -0.90 34.64 -7.64
C THR A 23 -0.92 35.79 -8.67
N PRO A 24 0.17 36.05 -9.43
CA PRO A 24 0.28 37.25 -10.27
C PRO A 24 -0.59 37.22 -11.54
N TYR A 25 -1.46 36.22 -11.70
CA TYR A 25 -2.20 35.94 -12.93
C TYR A 25 -3.59 36.64 -13.06
N ARG A 26 -3.92 37.59 -12.17
CA ARG A 26 -5.19 38.36 -12.27
C ARG A 26 -5.06 39.89 -12.22
N GLN A 27 -3.85 40.47 -12.07
CA GLN A 27 -3.69 41.93 -12.08
C GLN A 27 -3.40 42.51 -13.48
N LEU A 28 -2.91 41.71 -14.44
CA LEU A 28 -2.63 42.15 -15.82
C LEU A 28 -3.87 42.57 -16.64
N LYS A 29 -5.08 42.51 -16.09
CA LYS A 29 -6.33 42.90 -16.77
C LYS A 29 -6.87 44.29 -16.40
N ARG A 30 -6.07 45.16 -15.79
CA ARG A 30 -6.44 46.57 -15.53
C ARG A 30 -5.44 47.65 -15.97
N HIS A 31 -4.31 47.27 -16.60
CA HIS A 31 -3.32 48.22 -17.13
C HIS A 31 -3.28 48.35 -18.66
N HIS A 32 -4.26 47.76 -19.37
CA HIS A 32 -4.57 48.10 -20.77
C HIS A 32 -5.82 48.99 -20.85
N SER A 33 -5.81 50.08 -20.08
CA SER A 33 -6.67 51.24 -20.34
C SER A 33 -5.89 52.17 -21.26
N THR A 34 -5.94 51.90 -22.57
CA THR A 34 -5.34 52.76 -23.60
C THR A 34 -6.14 54.06 -23.71
N GLN A 35 -5.91 55.00 -22.79
CA GLN A 35 -6.26 56.39 -23.08
C GLN A 35 -5.40 56.85 -24.27
N PRO A 36 -5.97 57.55 -25.26
CA PRO A 36 -5.19 58.16 -26.31
C PRO A 36 -4.30 59.23 -25.66
N PHE A 37 -2.99 59.05 -25.74
CA PHE A 37 -2.05 60.04 -25.26
C PHE A 37 -1.85 61.08 -26.37
N ASP A 38 -2.69 62.12 -26.36
CA ASP A 38 -2.62 63.27 -27.28
C ASP A 38 -1.35 64.11 -27.04
N GLU A 39 -0.18 63.57 -27.39
CA GLU A 39 1.02 64.39 -27.66
C GLU A 39 1.01 64.92 -29.11
N VAL A 40 -0.09 65.56 -29.49
CA VAL A 40 -0.10 66.66 -30.48
C VAL A 40 0.62 67.87 -29.86
N GLY A 41 1.89 67.66 -29.48
CA GLY A 41 2.62 68.43 -28.47
C GLY A 41 3.97 68.99 -28.93
N ARG A 42 4.48 68.58 -30.09
CA ARG A 42 5.67 69.18 -30.71
C ARG A 42 5.28 69.90 -31.99
N ARG A 43 5.38 71.23 -31.91
CA ARG A 43 5.11 72.16 -33.01
C ARG A 43 5.91 71.73 -34.23
N ILE A 44 5.26 71.54 -35.38
CA ILE A 44 5.96 71.49 -36.67
C ILE A 44 6.62 72.85 -36.85
N SER A 45 7.93 72.92 -36.57
CA SER A 45 8.72 74.12 -36.79
C SER A 45 8.96 74.24 -38.29
N ALA A 46 8.01 74.86 -38.98
CA ALA A 46 8.15 75.29 -40.37
C ALA A 46 9.12 76.48 -40.51
N LEU A 47 10.29 76.36 -39.88
CA LEU A 47 11.49 77.03 -40.33
C LEU A 47 12.05 76.17 -41.48
N PRO A 48 12.17 76.69 -42.72
CA PRO A 48 13.01 76.07 -43.71
C PRO A 48 14.46 76.23 -43.25
N SER A 49 14.91 75.33 -42.37
CA SER A 49 16.32 75.22 -42.00
C SER A 49 17.10 75.02 -43.30
N SER A 50 18.03 75.93 -43.59
CA SER A 50 18.77 75.95 -44.85
C SER A 50 19.88 74.89 -44.85
N ILE A 51 19.49 73.64 -44.62
CA ILE A 51 20.25 72.47 -45.07
C ILE A 51 20.15 72.49 -46.60
N GLY A 52 21.06 73.24 -47.23
CA GLY A 52 21.34 73.05 -48.65
C GLY A 52 21.74 71.59 -48.85
N MET A 53 21.24 70.97 -49.92
CA MET A 53 21.68 69.63 -50.28
C MET A 53 23.17 69.70 -50.61
N ARG A 54 24.01 69.20 -49.70
CA ARG A 54 25.43 69.02 -49.99
C ARG A 54 25.54 67.89 -51.00
N LEU A 55 25.73 68.24 -52.26
CA LEU A 55 26.12 67.29 -53.29
C LEU A 55 27.53 66.79 -52.97
N PHE A 56 27.91 65.65 -53.55
CA PHE A 56 29.25 65.06 -53.36
C PHE A 56 29.61 64.68 -51.91
N SER A 57 28.61 64.36 -51.08
CA SER A 57 28.82 63.86 -49.71
C SER A 57 29.56 62.51 -49.62
N THR A 58 29.71 61.81 -50.75
CA THR A 58 30.56 60.63 -50.93
C THR A 58 32.03 60.96 -51.19
N LEU A 59 32.33 62.21 -51.58
CA LEU A 59 33.68 62.73 -51.89
C LEU A 59 34.17 63.74 -50.83
N ASP A 60 33.35 64.00 -49.80
CA ASP A 60 33.68 64.82 -48.62
C ASP A 60 34.32 63.93 -47.54
N ASP A 61 35.62 64.12 -47.30
CA ASP A 61 36.37 63.47 -46.21
C ASP A 61 36.05 64.07 -44.82
N GLY A 62 35.10 65.00 -44.76
CA GLY A 62 34.75 65.81 -43.60
C GLY A 62 35.44 67.18 -43.58
N THR A 63 36.33 67.48 -44.53
CA THR A 63 36.94 68.81 -44.66
C THR A 63 36.15 69.78 -45.54
N GLY A 64 35.19 69.29 -46.35
CA GLY A 64 34.43 70.08 -47.33
C GLY A 64 35.21 70.42 -48.62
N PHE A 65 36.43 69.91 -48.79
CA PHE A 65 37.27 70.12 -49.97
C PHE A 65 37.81 68.81 -50.52
N THR A 66 37.68 68.60 -51.83
CA THR A 66 38.21 67.40 -52.50
C THR A 66 39.18 67.79 -53.63
N PRO A 67 40.19 66.97 -53.98
CA PRO A 67 41.01 67.18 -55.18
C PRO A 67 40.15 67.25 -56.44
N VAL A 68 40.49 68.13 -57.40
CA VAL A 68 39.72 68.28 -58.66
C VAL A 68 39.58 66.95 -59.40
N GLU A 69 40.65 66.14 -59.41
CA GLU A 69 40.71 64.81 -60.01
C GLU A 69 39.49 63.94 -59.64
N TYR A 70 39.14 63.83 -58.36
CA TYR A 70 38.02 63.01 -57.90
C TYR A 70 36.63 63.54 -58.31
N ILE A 71 36.49 64.83 -58.62
CA ILE A 71 35.25 65.39 -59.20
C ILE A 71 35.18 65.09 -60.70
N LEU A 72 36.31 65.19 -61.41
CA LEU A 72 36.39 64.83 -62.83
C LEU A 72 36.08 63.34 -63.03
N ASP A 73 36.72 62.47 -62.26
CA ASP A 73 36.51 61.01 -62.29
C ASP A 73 35.06 60.66 -61.98
N ALA A 74 34.51 61.15 -60.85
CA ALA A 74 33.12 60.86 -60.46
C ALA A 74 32.08 61.41 -61.44
N TRP A 75 32.37 62.51 -62.16
CA TRP A 75 31.49 63.00 -63.22
C TRP A 75 31.62 62.19 -64.51
N ILE A 76 32.80 61.67 -64.84
CA ILE A 76 33.02 60.78 -65.99
C ILE A 76 32.35 59.42 -65.75
N ASP A 77 32.44 58.86 -64.54
CA ASP A 77 31.75 57.61 -64.14
C ASP A 77 30.22 57.75 -64.22
N GLU A 78 29.67 58.93 -63.91
CA GLU A 78 28.25 59.29 -64.09
C GLU A 78 27.91 59.75 -65.55
N GLY A 79 28.85 59.60 -66.50
CA GLY A 79 28.63 59.79 -67.94
C GLY A 79 28.82 61.22 -68.47
N ILE A 80 29.44 62.12 -67.71
CA ILE A 80 29.67 63.53 -68.08
C ILE A 80 31.09 63.70 -68.65
N GLU A 81 31.26 63.32 -69.92
CA GLU A 81 32.56 63.34 -70.63
C GLU A 81 33.24 64.73 -70.69
N ASN A 82 32.47 65.82 -70.61
CA ASN A 82 32.99 67.20 -70.67
C ASN A 82 33.16 67.86 -69.28
N SER A 83 33.38 67.06 -68.23
CA SER A 83 33.51 67.49 -66.83
C SER A 83 34.49 68.65 -66.62
N ALA A 84 35.66 68.61 -67.26
CA ALA A 84 36.68 69.65 -67.17
C ALA A 84 36.27 70.99 -67.80
N GLU A 85 35.49 70.97 -68.90
CA GLU A 85 34.97 72.19 -69.53
C GLU A 85 33.90 72.84 -68.65
N ILE A 86 33.07 72.04 -67.98
CA ILE A 86 32.03 72.51 -67.06
C ILE A 86 32.64 73.21 -65.84
N LEU A 87 33.70 72.64 -65.23
CA LEU A 87 34.39 73.30 -64.10
C LEU A 87 35.00 74.65 -64.50
N GLN A 88 35.64 74.73 -65.68
CA GLN A 88 36.16 75.99 -66.21
C GLN A 88 35.05 77.01 -66.48
N ALA A 89 33.92 76.59 -67.06
CA ALA A 89 32.77 77.46 -67.33
C ALA A 89 32.14 78.02 -66.04
N LEU A 90 32.20 77.26 -64.94
CA LEU A 90 31.78 77.70 -63.60
C LEU A 90 32.84 78.56 -62.88
N ASN A 91 33.99 78.84 -63.50
CA ASN A 91 35.14 79.59 -62.97
C ASN A 91 35.89 78.89 -61.81
N PHE A 92 36.03 77.56 -61.86
CA PHE A 92 36.95 76.83 -60.98
C PHE A 92 38.27 76.52 -61.70
N ASP A 93 39.39 76.69 -60.98
CA ASP A 93 40.70 76.23 -61.41
C ASP A 93 40.77 74.69 -61.40
N LEU A 94 41.43 74.09 -62.40
CA LEU A 94 41.59 72.63 -62.47
C LEU A 94 42.75 72.10 -61.61
N ASP A 95 43.65 72.97 -61.14
CA ASP A 95 44.82 72.60 -60.33
C ASP A 95 44.54 72.74 -58.83
N GLY A 96 44.43 71.62 -58.11
CA GLY A 96 44.47 71.58 -56.64
C GLY A 96 43.22 71.03 -55.95
N LYS A 97 42.77 71.71 -54.88
CA LYS A 97 41.59 71.34 -54.07
C LYS A 97 40.43 72.30 -54.31
N LEU A 98 39.24 71.74 -54.52
CA LEU A 98 38.01 72.44 -54.86
C LEU A 98 36.99 72.31 -53.71
N SER A 99 36.34 73.40 -53.36
CA SER A 99 35.31 73.46 -52.30
C SER A 99 34.00 72.83 -52.78
N LEU A 100 33.58 71.74 -52.12
CA LEU A 100 32.35 71.03 -52.47
C LEU A 100 31.10 71.88 -52.22
N GLY A 101 31.14 72.76 -51.21
CA GLY A 101 30.08 73.71 -50.91
C GLY A 101 29.92 74.78 -51.99
N ASP A 102 31.04 75.34 -52.46
CA ASP A 102 31.01 76.38 -53.50
C ASP A 102 30.69 75.78 -54.89
N LEU A 103 31.15 74.56 -55.19
CA LEU A 103 30.77 73.83 -56.40
C LEU A 103 29.26 73.53 -56.42
N THR A 104 28.73 73.03 -55.30
CA THR A 104 27.28 72.81 -55.13
C THR A 104 26.52 74.12 -55.35
N ALA A 105 26.98 75.23 -54.77
CA ALA A 105 26.34 76.53 -54.94
C ALA A 105 26.42 77.05 -56.39
N ALA A 106 27.55 76.86 -57.08
CA ALA A 106 27.71 77.24 -58.49
C ALA A 106 26.75 76.46 -59.40
N LEU A 107 26.65 75.14 -59.20
CA LEU A 107 25.72 74.28 -59.95
C LEU A 107 24.25 74.63 -59.66
N GLU A 108 23.88 74.83 -58.39
CA GLU A 108 22.51 75.27 -58.03
C GLU A 108 22.18 76.64 -58.63
N ASN A 109 23.13 77.58 -58.63
CA ASN A 109 22.95 78.90 -59.24
C ASN A 109 22.76 78.82 -60.75
N GLU A 110 23.58 78.07 -61.49
CA GLU A 110 23.42 77.94 -62.94
C GLU A 110 22.08 77.28 -63.30
N LEU A 111 21.70 76.20 -62.61
CA LEU A 111 20.38 75.56 -62.77
C LEU A 111 19.21 76.53 -62.52
N LEU A 112 19.31 77.40 -61.49
CA LEU A 112 18.33 78.46 -61.20
C LEU A 112 18.32 79.59 -62.24
N VAL A 113 19.44 79.87 -62.90
CA VAL A 113 19.57 80.89 -63.95
C VAL A 113 19.09 80.38 -65.31
N THR A 114 19.12 79.06 -65.57
CA THR A 114 18.56 78.50 -66.81
C THR A 114 17.09 78.87 -67.00
N LYS A 115 16.69 79.23 -68.22
CA LYS A 115 15.28 79.57 -68.54
C LYS A 115 14.37 78.34 -68.73
N ASN A 116 14.85 77.14 -68.41
CA ASN A 116 14.09 75.90 -68.61
C ASN A 116 13.32 75.50 -67.34
N GLY A 117 12.06 75.95 -67.26
CA GLY A 117 11.17 75.63 -66.14
C GLY A 117 10.95 74.12 -65.90
N VAL A 118 11.17 73.26 -66.90
CA VAL A 118 11.09 71.80 -66.73
C VAL A 118 12.23 71.28 -65.85
N HIS A 119 13.46 71.75 -66.10
CA HIS A 119 14.63 71.38 -65.28
C HIS A 119 14.51 71.92 -63.86
N GLN A 120 14.03 73.16 -63.71
CA GLN A 120 13.78 73.76 -62.39
C GLN A 120 12.70 72.98 -61.60
N ALA A 121 11.62 72.56 -62.27
CA ALA A 121 10.57 71.76 -61.64
C ALA A 121 11.09 70.37 -61.21
N ALA A 122 11.82 69.66 -62.08
CA ALA A 122 12.41 68.36 -61.75
C ALA A 122 13.39 68.46 -60.57
N LEU A 123 14.31 69.43 -60.58
CA LEU A 123 15.25 69.67 -59.49
C LEU A 123 14.52 70.00 -58.17
N ALA A 124 13.49 70.85 -58.22
CA ALA A 124 12.67 71.18 -57.06
C ALA A 124 11.95 69.96 -56.50
N SER A 125 11.36 69.11 -57.37
CA SER A 125 10.70 67.86 -56.97
C SER A 125 11.67 66.89 -56.30
N PHE A 126 12.84 66.63 -56.88
CA PHE A 126 13.87 65.79 -56.25
C PHE A 126 14.35 66.38 -54.92
N LYS A 127 14.57 67.71 -54.84
CA LYS A 127 14.97 68.43 -53.62
C LYS A 127 13.90 68.49 -52.52
N SER A 128 12.63 68.29 -52.87
CA SER A 128 11.56 68.02 -51.90
C SER A 128 11.49 66.54 -51.50
N GLU A 129 11.55 65.61 -52.45
CA GLU A 129 11.41 64.18 -52.15
C GLU A 129 12.57 63.67 -51.30
N ILE A 130 13.82 64.00 -51.64
CA ILE A 130 15.01 63.63 -50.85
C ILE A 130 14.87 64.11 -49.39
N ARG A 131 14.28 65.29 -49.16
CA ARG A 131 14.03 65.81 -47.81
C ARG A 131 12.94 65.01 -47.10
N CYS A 132 11.82 64.74 -47.76
CA CYS A 132 10.74 63.90 -47.21
C CYS A 132 11.22 62.47 -46.89
N LEU A 133 12.14 61.92 -47.69
CA LEU A 133 12.79 60.63 -47.45
C LEU A 133 13.70 60.67 -46.22
N VAL A 134 14.56 61.70 -46.08
CA VAL A 134 15.41 61.88 -44.89
C VAL A 134 14.57 62.11 -43.62
N GLU A 135 13.58 62.99 -43.65
CA GLU A 135 12.68 63.25 -42.52
C GLU A 135 11.85 62.00 -42.11
N ARG A 136 11.63 61.07 -43.05
CA ARG A 136 11.03 59.76 -42.79
C ARG A 136 12.05 58.82 -42.13
N VAL A 137 13.25 58.66 -42.70
CA VAL A 137 14.34 57.83 -42.13
C VAL A 137 14.68 58.28 -40.70
N ASP A 138 14.82 59.58 -40.46
CA ASP A 138 15.05 60.15 -39.13
C ASP A 138 13.93 59.83 -38.13
N ARG A 139 12.70 59.56 -38.61
CA ARG A 139 11.58 59.14 -37.75
C ARG A 139 11.66 57.65 -37.45
N GLU A 140 11.83 56.81 -38.46
CA GLU A 140 11.97 55.37 -38.31
C GLU A 140 13.15 55.01 -37.38
N ILE A 141 14.27 55.76 -37.46
CA ILE A 141 15.42 55.59 -36.54
C ILE A 141 15.01 55.83 -35.08
N ARG A 142 14.33 56.95 -34.77
CA ARG A 142 13.89 57.27 -33.41
C ARG A 142 12.81 56.32 -32.88
N GLU A 143 11.93 55.83 -33.75
CA GLU A 143 10.93 54.83 -33.37
C GLU A 143 11.57 53.46 -33.13
N LYS A 144 12.56 53.07 -33.95
CA LYS A 144 13.41 51.89 -33.70
C LYS A 144 14.18 51.99 -32.38
N GLU A 145 14.86 53.11 -32.12
CA GLU A 145 15.59 53.37 -30.85
C GLU A 145 14.66 53.24 -29.64
N LYS A 146 13.46 53.83 -29.73
CA LYS A 146 12.43 53.71 -28.69
C LYS A 146 12.01 52.24 -28.48
N ILE A 147 11.72 51.51 -29.56
CA ILE A 147 11.33 50.09 -29.50
C ILE A 147 12.46 49.24 -28.91
N GLN A 148 13.73 49.54 -29.22
CA GLN A 148 14.89 48.89 -28.61
C GLN A 148 14.98 49.16 -27.10
N LEU A 149 14.84 50.42 -26.65
CA LEU A 149 14.84 50.77 -25.22
C LEU A 149 13.64 50.21 -24.45
N ASP A 150 12.49 50.05 -25.10
CA ASP A 150 11.30 49.43 -24.53
C ASP A 150 11.42 47.89 -24.47
N LEU A 151 12.07 47.27 -25.47
CA LEU A 151 12.44 45.86 -25.49
C LEU A 151 13.47 45.54 -24.39
N GLU A 152 14.59 46.26 -24.31
CA GLU A 152 15.61 46.09 -23.25
C GLU A 152 14.99 46.16 -21.85
N ARG A 153 14.01 47.05 -21.65
CA ARG A 153 13.29 47.18 -20.37
C ARG A 153 12.39 45.98 -20.09
N ALA A 154 11.68 45.48 -21.10
CA ALA A 154 10.88 44.27 -21.00
C ALA A 154 11.74 43.01 -20.77
N GLU A 155 12.90 42.92 -21.41
CA GLU A 155 13.86 41.83 -21.20
C GLU A 155 14.48 41.87 -19.81
N LYS A 156 14.83 43.07 -19.31
CA LYS A 156 15.27 43.24 -17.92
C LYS A 156 14.19 42.78 -16.94
N GLN A 157 12.93 43.21 -17.12
CA GLN A 157 11.82 42.75 -16.29
C GLN A 157 11.59 41.23 -16.38
N LYS A 158 11.71 40.64 -17.57
CA LYS A 158 11.67 39.18 -17.80
C LYS A 158 12.76 38.45 -16.99
N THR A 159 14.00 38.95 -17.00
CA THR A 159 15.11 38.35 -16.22
C THR A 159 14.95 38.54 -14.71
N GLN A 160 14.39 39.66 -14.26
CA GLN A 160 14.11 39.90 -12.84
C GLN A 160 13.02 38.96 -12.32
N LEU A 161 11.92 38.81 -13.07
CA LEU A 161 10.85 37.87 -12.73
C LEU A 161 11.31 36.41 -12.74
N ALA A 162 12.23 36.03 -13.64
CA ALA A 162 12.86 34.71 -13.61
C ALA A 162 13.67 34.50 -12.31
N ALA A 163 14.55 35.44 -11.97
CA ALA A 163 15.37 35.36 -10.75
C ALA A 163 14.52 35.36 -9.45
N GLU A 164 13.44 36.16 -9.38
CA GLU A 164 12.49 36.15 -8.26
C GLU A 164 11.76 34.80 -8.13
N VAL A 165 11.41 34.17 -9.26
CA VAL A 165 10.80 32.84 -9.29
C VAL A 165 11.79 31.76 -8.86
N ASP A 166 13.04 31.83 -9.31
CA ASP A 166 14.10 30.88 -8.94
C ASP A 166 14.51 31.00 -7.46
N GLU A 167 14.59 32.22 -6.92
CA GLU A 167 14.78 32.45 -5.48
C GLU A 167 13.60 31.89 -4.66
N HIS A 168 12.37 32.12 -5.12
CA HIS A 168 11.17 31.61 -4.45
C HIS A 168 11.07 30.08 -4.49
N HIS A 169 11.43 29.44 -5.62
CA HIS A 169 11.55 27.99 -5.70
C HIS A 169 12.64 27.46 -4.75
N SER A 170 13.84 28.07 -4.77
CA SER A 170 14.95 27.72 -3.87
C SER A 170 14.54 27.82 -2.39
N ALA A 171 13.78 28.85 -2.01
CA ALA A 171 13.26 29.02 -0.66
C ALA A 171 12.18 27.99 -0.29
N ILE A 172 11.30 27.61 -1.24
CA ILE A 172 10.33 26.53 -1.06
C ILE A 172 11.04 25.19 -0.89
N GLU A 173 12.02 24.86 -1.74
CA GLU A 173 12.78 23.63 -1.70
C GLU A 173 13.60 23.52 -0.42
N HIS A 174 14.27 24.60 0.00
CA HIS A 174 15.01 24.62 1.27
C HIS A 174 14.08 24.37 2.47
N LYS A 175 12.91 25.02 2.50
CA LYS A 175 11.88 24.81 3.53
C LYS A 175 11.33 23.37 3.50
N ASN A 176 11.11 22.81 2.31
CA ASN A 176 10.62 21.44 2.16
C ASN A 176 11.66 20.43 2.65
N ASN A 177 12.92 20.57 2.23
CA ASN A 177 14.05 19.78 2.71
C ASN A 177 14.21 19.87 4.24
N LEU A 178 14.05 21.05 4.83
CA LEU A 178 14.09 21.23 6.28
C LEU A 178 12.94 20.50 6.98
N ASN A 179 11.73 20.54 6.43
CA ASN A 179 10.56 19.85 6.98
C ASN A 179 10.67 18.32 6.82
N LEU A 180 11.16 17.82 5.69
CA LEU A 180 11.44 16.40 5.46
C LEU A 180 12.49 15.88 6.46
N ARG A 181 13.63 16.56 6.62
CA ARG A 181 14.66 16.17 7.61
C ARG A 181 14.14 16.19 9.05
N LYS A 182 13.28 17.14 9.41
CA LYS A 182 12.61 17.15 10.73
C LYS A 182 11.67 15.96 10.88
N LEU A 183 10.84 15.68 9.89
CA LEU A 183 9.90 14.56 9.93
C LEU A 183 10.63 13.20 9.99
N GLU A 184 11.71 13.04 9.22
CA GLU A 184 12.62 11.90 9.33
C GLU A 184 13.25 11.78 10.72
N GLN A 185 13.69 12.89 11.32
CA GLN A 185 14.29 12.90 12.66
C GLN A 185 13.26 12.53 13.73
N ASP A 186 12.06 13.13 13.68
CA ASP A 186 10.90 12.76 14.48
C ASP A 186 10.58 11.26 14.40
N TYR A 187 10.61 10.67 13.20
CA TYR A 187 10.36 9.24 13.01
C TYR A 187 11.53 8.38 13.50
N LYS A 188 12.79 8.79 13.30
CA LYS A 188 13.98 8.12 13.86
C LYS A 188 13.93 8.11 15.39
N GLU A 189 13.61 9.25 16.01
CA GLU A 189 13.47 9.39 17.46
C GLU A 189 12.34 8.51 18.01
N LYS A 190 11.13 8.57 17.42
CA LYS A 190 10.00 7.69 17.78
C LYS A 190 10.36 6.20 17.64
N LEU A 191 11.05 5.82 16.56
CA LEU A 191 11.51 4.45 16.33
C LEU A 191 12.56 4.02 17.38
N THR A 192 13.46 4.92 17.79
CA THR A 192 14.40 4.62 18.90
C THR A 192 13.70 4.54 20.25
N ALA A 193 12.68 5.37 20.51
CA ALA A 193 11.89 5.33 21.74
C ALA A 193 11.16 3.98 21.87
N VAL A 194 10.37 3.59 20.86
CA VAL A 194 9.65 2.31 20.83
C VAL A 194 10.59 1.11 20.91
N ARG A 195 11.77 1.16 20.27
CA ARG A 195 12.81 0.12 20.42
C ARG A 195 13.36 0.05 21.85
N SER A 196 13.51 1.19 22.54
CA SER A 196 13.96 1.23 23.93
C SER A 196 12.88 0.80 24.92
N GLU A 197 11.60 0.97 24.58
CA GLU A 197 10.45 0.51 25.35
C GLU A 197 10.31 -1.00 25.20
N LEU A 198 10.28 -1.52 23.97
CA LEU A 198 10.28 -2.97 23.69
C LEU A 198 11.45 -3.70 24.35
N MET A 199 12.64 -3.09 24.41
CA MET A 199 13.79 -3.65 25.12
C MET A 199 13.56 -3.74 26.63
N LYS A 200 12.97 -2.71 27.27
CA LYS A 200 12.61 -2.75 28.70
C LYS A 200 11.53 -3.77 29.00
N GLU A 201 10.50 -3.88 28.16
CA GLU A 201 9.44 -4.89 28.33
C GLU A 201 10.01 -6.31 28.16
N MET A 202 10.89 -6.52 27.19
CA MET A 202 11.60 -7.79 27.03
C MET A 202 12.50 -8.11 28.24
N ASP A 203 13.26 -7.14 28.75
CA ASP A 203 14.08 -7.29 29.95
C ASP A 203 13.21 -7.55 31.20
N HIS A 204 12.04 -6.91 31.31
CA HIS A 204 11.11 -7.08 32.42
C HIS A 204 10.46 -8.47 32.41
N VAL A 205 9.95 -8.92 31.26
CA VAL A 205 9.42 -10.27 31.07
C VAL A 205 10.50 -11.33 31.32
N GLN A 206 11.74 -11.08 30.86
CA GLN A 206 12.87 -11.99 31.11
C GLN A 206 13.27 -12.06 32.60
N GLN A 207 13.17 -10.94 33.33
CA GLN A 207 13.36 -10.89 34.79
C GLN A 207 12.22 -11.59 35.55
N GLN A 208 10.97 -11.34 35.19
CA GLN A 208 9.79 -11.99 35.79
C GLN A 208 9.84 -13.51 35.59
N ALA A 209 10.13 -13.96 34.36
CA ALA A 209 10.34 -15.37 34.06
C ALA A 209 11.60 -15.95 34.75
N GLY A 210 12.57 -15.10 35.12
CA GLY A 210 13.68 -15.46 36.00
C GLY A 210 13.22 -15.79 37.41
N LEU A 211 12.55 -14.85 38.06
CA LEU A 211 12.01 -14.99 39.41
C LEU A 211 11.07 -16.21 39.53
N GLN A 212 10.17 -16.41 38.57
CA GLN A 212 9.28 -17.58 38.54
C GLN A 212 10.03 -18.91 38.38
N ARG A 213 11.17 -18.94 37.69
CA ARG A 213 12.02 -20.15 37.63
C ARG A 213 12.75 -20.39 38.94
N GLU A 214 13.29 -19.34 39.56
CA GLU A 214 13.97 -19.42 40.86
C GLU A 214 13.02 -19.87 41.99
N GLU A 215 11.78 -19.38 41.98
CA GLU A 215 10.71 -19.78 42.91
C GLU A 215 10.32 -21.25 42.72
N LEU A 216 10.04 -21.69 41.49
CA LEU A 216 9.74 -23.10 41.19
C LEU A 216 10.92 -24.05 41.46
N GLU A 217 12.16 -23.59 41.27
CA GLU A 217 13.35 -24.38 41.60
C GLU A 217 13.55 -24.51 43.12
N ALA A 218 13.25 -23.46 43.89
CA ALA A 218 13.22 -23.51 45.35
C ALA A 218 12.10 -24.41 45.90
N GLU A 219 10.89 -24.37 45.32
CA GLU A 219 9.82 -25.31 45.66
C GLU A 219 10.21 -26.76 45.33
N MET A 220 10.80 -27.02 44.16
CA MET A 220 11.31 -28.34 43.82
C MET A 220 12.36 -28.85 44.80
N GLU A 221 13.31 -28.00 45.23
CA GLU A 221 14.35 -28.43 46.17
C GLU A 221 13.76 -28.70 47.55
N LYS A 222 12.85 -27.86 48.04
CA LYS A 222 12.09 -28.12 49.27
C LYS A 222 11.34 -29.46 49.21
N ILE A 223 10.67 -29.76 48.08
CA ILE A 223 9.98 -31.04 47.88
C ILE A 223 10.97 -32.22 47.87
N ARG A 224 12.18 -32.06 47.31
CA ARG A 224 13.25 -33.08 47.37
C ARG A 224 13.77 -33.29 48.80
N GLU A 225 13.93 -32.21 49.57
CA GLU A 225 14.29 -32.28 51.00
C GLU A 225 13.22 -33.04 51.79
N GLU A 226 11.94 -32.69 51.65
CA GLU A 226 10.81 -33.38 52.28
C GLU A 226 10.71 -34.86 51.84
N GLU A 227 10.89 -35.17 50.55
CA GLU A 227 10.93 -36.55 50.03
C GLU A 227 12.13 -37.33 50.60
N SER A 228 13.28 -36.69 50.82
CA SER A 228 14.45 -37.31 51.46
C SER A 228 14.17 -37.62 52.93
N PHE A 229 13.59 -36.68 53.68
CA PHE A 229 13.23 -36.83 55.08
C PHE A 229 12.19 -37.94 55.28
N LEU A 230 11.15 -37.99 54.43
CA LEU A 230 10.14 -39.06 54.48
C LEU A 230 10.72 -40.43 54.12
N ARG A 231 11.66 -40.52 53.16
CA ARG A 231 12.38 -41.76 52.86
C ARG A 231 13.24 -42.24 54.02
N ASP A 232 13.95 -41.34 54.72
CA ASP A 232 14.75 -41.71 55.89
C ASP A 232 13.89 -42.09 57.10
N HIS A 233 12.78 -41.38 57.34
CA HIS A 233 11.81 -41.75 58.38
C HIS A 233 11.21 -43.14 58.11
N LEU A 234 10.80 -43.42 56.87
CA LEU A 234 10.33 -44.75 56.45
C LEU A 234 11.42 -45.81 56.61
N SER A 235 12.68 -45.50 56.26
CA SER A 235 13.84 -46.35 56.43
C SER A 235 14.08 -46.71 57.91
N ILE A 236 13.84 -45.78 58.84
CA ILE A 236 13.90 -46.01 60.29
C ILE A 236 12.71 -46.87 60.74
N SER A 237 11.48 -46.53 60.35
CA SER A 237 10.28 -47.31 60.70
C SER A 237 10.36 -48.76 60.23
N VAL A 238 10.89 -49.02 59.02
CA VAL A 238 11.09 -50.38 58.49
C VAL A 238 12.17 -51.15 59.26
N LYS A 239 13.23 -50.49 59.72
CA LYS A 239 14.26 -51.13 60.57
C LYS A 239 13.69 -51.52 61.94
N GLU A 240 12.89 -50.64 62.54
CA GLU A 240 12.25 -50.91 63.84
C GLU A 240 11.16 -51.98 63.72
N ASN A 241 10.35 -51.97 62.66
CA ASN A 241 9.36 -53.02 62.44
C ASN A 241 10.04 -54.41 62.28
N ARG A 242 11.14 -54.49 61.53
CA ARG A 242 11.97 -55.72 61.45
C ARG A 242 12.59 -56.14 62.79
N ARG A 243 12.90 -55.19 63.66
CA ARG A 243 13.40 -55.45 65.03
C ARG A 243 12.29 -56.09 65.87
N LEU A 244 11.09 -55.53 65.83
CA LEU A 244 9.89 -56.03 66.51
C LEU A 244 9.43 -57.40 65.95
N GLU A 245 9.46 -57.60 64.63
CA GLU A 245 9.23 -58.90 63.98
C GLU A 245 10.20 -59.97 64.50
N MET A 246 11.48 -59.62 64.70
CA MET A 246 12.49 -60.53 65.25
C MET A 246 12.24 -60.84 66.75
N GLU A 247 11.81 -59.86 67.54
CA GLU A 247 11.43 -60.06 68.95
C GLU A 247 10.13 -60.88 69.09
N LEU A 248 9.19 -60.75 68.15
CA LEU A 248 8.01 -61.60 68.05
C LEU A 248 8.38 -63.05 67.67
N LEU A 249 9.37 -63.26 66.79
CA LEU A 249 9.87 -64.60 66.47
C LEU A 249 10.60 -65.25 67.65
N ASP A 250 11.53 -64.53 68.31
CA ASP A 250 12.24 -65.00 69.50
C ASP A 250 11.29 -65.31 70.68
N SER A 251 10.29 -64.46 70.91
CA SER A 251 9.30 -64.69 71.97
C SER A 251 8.29 -65.80 71.64
N THR A 252 7.94 -66.00 70.37
CA THR A 252 7.11 -67.16 69.95
C THR A 252 7.89 -68.47 69.96
N GLU A 253 9.19 -68.48 69.63
CA GLU A 253 10.05 -69.64 69.82
C GLU A 253 10.12 -70.02 71.32
N LYS A 254 10.38 -69.07 72.21
CA LYS A 254 10.36 -69.29 73.67
C LYS A 254 9.00 -69.74 74.20
N LEU A 255 7.89 -69.25 73.62
CA LEU A 255 6.55 -69.73 73.94
C LEU A 255 6.35 -71.18 73.51
N VAL A 256 6.81 -71.57 72.31
CA VAL A 256 6.76 -72.96 71.83
C VAL A 256 7.67 -73.87 72.66
N GLU A 257 8.86 -73.41 73.06
CA GLU A 257 9.72 -74.13 74.01
C GLU A 257 9.01 -74.36 75.34
N ALA A 258 8.39 -73.33 75.92
CA ALA A 258 7.64 -73.41 77.17
C ALA A 258 6.42 -74.33 77.05
N GLN A 259 5.68 -74.28 75.94
CA GLN A 259 4.61 -75.23 75.63
C GLN A 259 5.15 -76.67 75.49
N SER A 260 6.34 -76.86 74.91
CA SER A 260 7.02 -78.15 74.87
C SER A 260 7.38 -78.66 76.28
N GLN A 261 7.75 -77.76 77.21
CA GLN A 261 8.03 -78.11 78.61
C GLN A 261 6.75 -78.45 79.37
N VAL A 262 5.67 -77.69 79.17
CA VAL A 262 4.35 -77.98 79.74
C VAL A 262 3.81 -79.32 79.25
N THR A 263 3.89 -79.61 77.95
CA THR A 263 3.45 -80.92 77.39
C THR A 263 4.34 -82.09 77.84
N LYS A 264 5.65 -81.89 78.03
CA LYS A 264 6.54 -82.87 78.69
C LYS A 264 6.14 -83.10 80.16
N LEU A 265 5.76 -82.05 80.89
CA LEU A 265 5.30 -82.18 82.28
C LEU A 265 3.91 -82.84 82.38
N GLN A 266 2.99 -82.53 81.47
CA GLN A 266 1.68 -83.19 81.35
C GLN A 266 1.84 -84.68 81.04
N THR A 267 2.62 -85.04 80.01
CA THR A 267 2.86 -86.46 79.66
C THR A 267 3.63 -87.21 80.75
N ASN A 268 4.56 -86.56 81.47
CA ASN A 268 5.18 -87.15 82.67
C ASN A 268 4.15 -87.38 83.80
N LEU A 269 3.25 -86.42 84.04
CA LEU A 269 2.18 -86.56 85.03
C LEU A 269 1.20 -87.69 84.64
N GLU A 270 0.80 -87.76 83.37
CA GLU A 270 0.00 -88.85 82.81
C GLU A 270 0.71 -90.21 82.93
N SER A 271 2.03 -90.28 82.66
CA SER A 271 2.81 -91.50 82.86
C SER A 271 2.85 -91.90 84.34
N ILE A 272 3.04 -90.95 85.26
CA ILE A 272 2.99 -91.23 86.71
C ILE A 272 1.60 -91.69 87.13
N MET A 273 0.53 -91.06 86.65
CA MET A 273 -0.84 -91.53 86.88
C MET A 273 -1.05 -92.93 86.29
N LYS A 274 -0.47 -93.23 85.12
CA LYS A 274 -0.59 -94.53 84.46
C LYS A 274 0.21 -95.63 85.15
N ASP A 275 1.38 -95.34 85.68
CA ASP A 275 2.21 -96.28 86.45
C ASP A 275 1.65 -96.54 87.86
N LYS A 276 0.99 -95.54 88.47
CA LYS A 276 0.39 -95.66 89.81
C LYS A 276 -1.04 -96.19 89.80
N PHE A 277 -1.82 -95.88 88.76
CA PHE A 277 -3.25 -96.17 88.68
C PHE A 277 -3.71 -96.71 87.33
N GLY A 278 -3.01 -96.47 86.22
CA GLY A 278 -3.43 -96.93 84.87
C GLY A 278 -3.25 -98.42 84.58
N GLY A 279 -2.68 -99.20 85.51
CA GLY A 279 -2.82 -100.66 85.55
C GLY A 279 -4.13 -101.12 86.19
N LEU A 280 -4.86 -100.21 86.85
CA LEU A 280 -6.19 -100.41 87.41
C LEU A 280 -7.19 -99.79 86.44
N ASP A 281 -7.91 -100.61 85.67
CA ASP A 281 -9.08 -100.13 84.94
C ASP A 281 -10.10 -99.57 85.97
N PRO A 282 -10.64 -98.34 85.80
CA PRO A 282 -11.65 -97.78 86.70
C PRO A 282 -12.91 -98.65 86.87
N GLY A 283 -13.20 -99.54 85.91
CA GLY A 283 -14.26 -100.55 86.00
C GLY A 283 -13.81 -101.92 86.54
N SER A 284 -12.52 -102.12 86.84
CA SER A 284 -12.00 -103.41 87.27
C SER A 284 -12.48 -103.78 88.67
N ALA A 285 -12.75 -105.08 88.88
CA ALA A 285 -13.17 -105.58 90.18
C ALA A 285 -12.15 -105.26 91.29
N ASP A 286 -10.84 -105.26 91.00
CA ASP A 286 -9.81 -104.91 91.98
C ASP A 286 -9.76 -103.41 92.30
N PHE A 287 -9.95 -102.52 91.31
CA PHE A 287 -10.10 -101.08 91.57
C PHE A 287 -11.36 -100.79 92.39
N LEU A 288 -12.49 -101.38 92.01
CA LEU A 288 -13.75 -101.23 92.72
C LEU A 288 -13.69 -101.84 94.13
N LEU A 289 -13.00 -102.97 94.34
CA LEU A 289 -12.74 -103.52 95.69
C LEU A 289 -11.75 -102.68 96.50
N GLN A 290 -10.83 -101.97 95.86
CA GLN A 290 -9.93 -101.02 96.54
C GLN A 290 -10.65 -99.72 96.92
N GLU A 291 -11.48 -99.18 96.01
CA GLU A 291 -12.35 -98.03 96.26
C GLU A 291 -13.42 -98.37 97.30
N GLU A 292 -14.02 -99.56 97.23
CA GLU A 292 -14.98 -100.05 98.21
C GLU A 292 -14.30 -100.37 99.54
N ARG A 293 -13.05 -100.88 99.58
CA ARG A 293 -12.26 -100.94 100.82
C ARG A 293 -12.01 -99.56 101.42
N LEU A 294 -11.72 -98.54 100.60
CA LEU A 294 -11.54 -97.17 101.08
C LEU A 294 -12.86 -96.57 101.57
N LYS A 295 -13.98 -96.82 100.89
CA LYS A 295 -15.34 -96.44 101.33
C LYS A 295 -15.76 -97.18 102.60
N GLN A 296 -15.48 -98.48 102.72
CA GLN A 296 -15.71 -99.28 103.91
C GLN A 296 -14.85 -98.79 105.08
N LEU A 297 -13.56 -98.54 104.86
CA LEU A 297 -12.67 -97.97 105.87
C LEU A 297 -13.15 -96.59 106.32
N HIS A 298 -13.47 -95.70 105.38
CA HIS A 298 -14.06 -94.38 105.66
C HIS A 298 -15.36 -94.52 106.46
N SER A 299 -16.30 -95.35 106.01
CA SER A 299 -17.58 -95.58 106.71
C SER A 299 -17.41 -96.24 108.08
N SER A 300 -16.33 -97.01 108.30
CA SER A 300 -16.00 -97.60 109.60
C SER A 300 -15.38 -96.59 110.56
N TYR A 301 -14.56 -95.66 110.06
CA TYR A 301 -14.10 -94.50 110.83
C TYR A 301 -15.25 -93.53 111.10
N GLU A 302 -16.12 -93.29 110.13
CA GLU A 302 -17.32 -92.45 110.28
C GLU A 302 -18.32 -93.09 111.27
N ALA A 303 -18.48 -94.42 111.24
CA ALA A 303 -19.26 -95.16 112.21
C ALA A 303 -18.63 -95.13 113.61
N GLN A 304 -17.30 -95.22 113.74
CA GLN A 304 -16.61 -95.03 115.02
C GLN A 304 -16.77 -93.58 115.52
N CYS A 305 -16.68 -92.58 114.65
CA CYS A 305 -16.98 -91.19 115.00
C CYS A 305 -18.43 -91.01 115.45
N ARG A 306 -19.40 -91.67 114.78
CA ARG A 306 -20.81 -91.66 115.19
C ARG A 306 -21.06 -92.43 116.49
N GLU A 307 -20.46 -93.60 116.70
CA GLU A 307 -20.56 -94.36 117.96
C GLU A 307 -19.91 -93.59 119.13
N LEU A 308 -18.77 -92.93 118.90
CA LEU A 308 -18.15 -92.04 119.88
C LEU A 308 -19.04 -90.81 120.16
N GLN A 309 -19.71 -90.26 119.14
CA GLN A 309 -20.66 -89.16 119.30
C GLN A 309 -21.90 -89.60 120.08
N ASP A 310 -22.52 -90.72 119.72
CA ASP A 310 -23.65 -91.34 120.42
C ASP A 310 -23.28 -91.67 121.87
N ARG A 311 -22.05 -92.15 122.12
CA ARG A 311 -21.52 -92.43 123.46
C ARG A 311 -21.26 -91.15 124.26
N ILE A 312 -20.82 -90.09 123.61
CA ILE A 312 -20.68 -88.75 124.21
C ILE A 312 -22.06 -88.18 124.54
N ASP A 313 -23.06 -88.36 123.68
CA ASP A 313 -24.42 -87.86 123.90
C ASP A 313 -25.21 -88.73 124.91
N GLU A 314 -24.95 -90.03 124.99
CA GLU A 314 -25.37 -90.94 126.06
C GLU A 314 -24.77 -90.51 127.40
N LEU A 315 -23.44 -90.37 127.50
CA LEU A 315 -22.78 -89.89 128.73
C LEU A 315 -23.20 -88.47 129.11
N GLN A 316 -23.49 -87.59 128.14
CA GLN A 316 -24.09 -86.29 128.41
C GLN A 316 -25.56 -86.42 128.84
N SER A 317 -26.32 -87.40 128.36
CA SER A 317 -27.69 -87.69 128.80
C SER A 317 -27.68 -88.24 130.23
N GLU A 318 -26.82 -89.20 130.56
CA GLU A 318 -26.59 -89.68 131.92
C GLU A 318 -26.14 -88.52 132.84
N LEU A 319 -25.23 -87.65 132.38
CA LEU A 319 -24.87 -86.43 133.12
C LEU A 319 -26.03 -85.45 133.29
N ARG A 320 -27.00 -85.39 132.36
CA ARG A 320 -28.23 -84.60 132.51
C ARG A 320 -29.22 -85.29 133.45
N GLU A 321 -29.37 -86.60 133.40
CA GLU A 321 -30.29 -87.38 134.24
C GLU A 321 -29.80 -87.50 135.68
N CYS A 322 -28.50 -87.70 135.92
CA CYS A 322 -27.91 -87.55 137.25
C CYS A 322 -28.08 -86.12 137.82
N ARG A 323 -28.25 -85.10 136.96
CA ARG A 323 -28.57 -83.72 137.37
C ARG A 323 -30.07 -83.46 137.57
N THR A 324 -30.99 -84.30 137.06
CA THR A 324 -32.45 -84.11 137.19
C THR A 324 -33.14 -85.11 138.14
N LEU A 325 -32.64 -86.34 138.26
CA LEU A 325 -33.05 -87.32 139.28
C LEU A 325 -32.46 -87.02 140.67
N GLY A 326 -31.41 -86.18 140.74
CA GLY A 326 -30.88 -85.58 141.98
C GLY A 326 -31.84 -84.55 142.60
N ARG A 327 -33.07 -84.96 142.93
CA ARG A 327 -34.15 -84.06 143.34
C ARG A 327 -34.00 -83.52 144.77
N ALA A 328 -33.34 -82.37 144.84
CA ALA A 328 -33.32 -81.41 145.95
C ALA A 328 -32.55 -81.81 147.23
N HIS A 329 -31.86 -80.78 147.74
CA HIS A 329 -31.28 -80.64 149.08
C HIS A 329 -29.90 -81.27 149.35
N GLU A 330 -29.05 -80.43 149.93
CA GLU A 330 -27.91 -80.73 150.81
C GLU A 330 -28.25 -81.83 151.85
N PRO A 331 -27.28 -82.66 152.32
CA PRO A 331 -26.10 -82.11 152.99
C PRO A 331 -24.75 -82.81 152.74
N CYS A 332 -23.68 -82.08 153.07
CA CYS A 332 -22.32 -82.57 153.11
C CYS A 332 -22.11 -83.63 154.21
N SER A 333 -21.58 -84.81 153.83
CA SER A 333 -20.40 -85.42 154.48
C SER A 333 -19.89 -86.65 153.72
N LYS A 334 -18.57 -86.74 153.56
CA LYS A 334 -17.84 -87.93 153.07
C LYS A 334 -17.65 -88.93 154.25
N PRO A 335 -17.38 -90.24 154.02
CA PRO A 335 -16.07 -90.69 153.52
C PRO A 335 -16.14 -91.76 152.41
N LEU A 336 -14.95 -92.14 151.91
CA LEU A 336 -14.71 -93.09 150.83
C LEU A 336 -14.63 -94.53 151.34
N SER A 337 -14.79 -95.51 150.44
CA SER A 337 -14.27 -96.86 150.59
C SER A 337 -12.97 -97.02 149.80
N GLU A 338 -11.97 -97.65 150.40
CA GLU A 338 -10.65 -97.96 149.83
C GLU A 338 -10.21 -99.36 150.32
N GLU A 339 -9.13 -99.90 149.75
CA GLU A 339 -8.75 -101.33 149.72
C GLU A 339 -9.73 -102.20 148.89
N LEU A 340 -9.29 -103.23 148.17
CA LEU A 340 -8.09 -104.07 148.24
C LEU A 340 -7.46 -104.24 146.83
N GLU A 341 -6.14 -104.37 146.60
CA GLU A 341 -4.95 -104.46 147.47
C GLU A 341 -3.84 -103.51 146.89
N SER A 342 -2.76 -103.10 147.56
CA SER A 342 -2.06 -103.67 148.73
C SER A 342 -1.13 -102.66 149.44
N LYS A 343 -1.09 -102.71 150.79
CA LYS A 343 0.09 -102.48 151.70
C LYS A 343 0.82 -101.11 151.66
N SER A 344 1.18 -100.46 152.78
CA SER A 344 1.09 -100.74 154.23
C SER A 344 1.37 -99.44 155.07
N PRO A 345 1.50 -99.38 156.42
CA PRO A 345 0.76 -98.37 157.22
C PRO A 345 1.63 -97.38 158.04
N GLY A 346 1.01 -96.37 158.70
CA GLY A 346 1.70 -95.61 159.77
C GLY A 346 1.10 -94.29 160.32
N THR A 347 0.02 -94.39 161.11
CA THR A 347 -0.25 -93.56 162.33
C THR A 347 -0.33 -92.02 162.31
N GLU A 348 -1.51 -91.55 162.72
CA GLU A 348 -1.97 -90.22 163.22
C GLU A 348 -0.98 -89.25 163.90
N CYS A 349 -1.21 -87.94 163.74
CA CYS A 349 -1.52 -87.03 164.87
C CYS A 349 -2.23 -85.72 164.43
N ASN A 350 -2.86 -85.03 165.38
CA ASN A 350 -3.71 -83.84 165.16
C ASN A 350 -2.96 -82.50 165.30
N LYS A 351 -3.34 -81.47 164.52
CA LYS A 351 -3.78 -80.13 165.03
C LYS A 351 -4.07 -79.07 163.96
N THR A 352 -5.09 -78.26 164.22
CA THR A 352 -5.49 -77.06 163.45
C THR A 352 -4.88 -75.80 164.05
N LEU A 353 -4.18 -74.97 163.25
CA LEU A 353 -4.14 -73.49 163.32
C LEU A 353 -3.20 -72.88 162.26
N ARG A 354 -3.53 -71.69 161.74
CA ARG A 354 -2.92 -71.04 160.54
C ARG A 354 -3.31 -71.80 159.25
N VAL A 355 -3.49 -71.16 158.08
CA VAL A 355 -2.82 -69.98 157.52
C VAL A 355 -3.83 -68.89 157.07
N HIS A 356 -3.70 -67.69 157.63
CA HIS A 356 -4.44 -66.47 157.23
C HIS A 356 -3.53 -65.61 156.32
N LYS A 357 -3.14 -66.12 155.15
CA LYS A 357 -2.04 -65.54 154.36
C LYS A 357 -1.99 -65.90 152.87
N LEU A 358 -3.14 -66.08 152.21
CA LEU A 358 -3.22 -66.44 150.78
C LEU A 358 -4.29 -65.65 149.97
N GLU A 359 -4.87 -64.59 150.53
CA GLU A 359 -5.94 -63.82 149.86
C GLU A 359 -5.41 -62.62 149.06
N ASP A 360 -4.29 -62.00 149.49
CA ASP A 360 -3.70 -60.84 148.79
C ASP A 360 -3.17 -61.16 147.37
N GLY A 361 -2.95 -62.44 147.04
CA GLY A 361 -2.28 -62.85 145.80
C GLY A 361 -3.12 -62.82 144.53
N PHE A 362 -4.44 -62.68 144.62
CA PHE A 362 -5.34 -62.80 143.46
C PHE A 362 -5.82 -61.45 142.89
N SER A 363 -5.86 -60.38 143.70
CA SER A 363 -6.38 -59.07 143.27
C SER A 363 -5.52 -58.41 142.18
N ASP A 364 -4.20 -58.38 142.35
CA ASP A 364 -3.25 -57.76 141.40
C ASP A 364 -3.33 -58.39 140.00
N SER A 365 -3.60 -59.69 139.93
CA SER A 365 -3.72 -60.41 138.65
C SER A 365 -4.87 -59.88 137.81
N GLN A 366 -6.03 -59.62 138.44
CA GLN A 366 -7.25 -59.20 137.75
C GLN A 366 -7.15 -57.75 137.25
N GLU A 367 -6.62 -56.84 138.07
CA GLU A 367 -6.46 -55.43 137.67
C GLU A 367 -5.43 -55.26 136.54
N SER A 368 -4.36 -56.06 136.54
CA SER A 368 -3.34 -56.05 135.48
C SER A 368 -3.89 -56.43 134.10
N VAL A 369 -4.87 -57.35 134.05
CA VAL A 369 -5.53 -57.80 132.82
C VAL A 369 -6.45 -56.73 132.28
N THR A 370 -7.28 -56.10 133.12
CA THR A 370 -8.18 -55.01 132.71
C THR A 370 -7.39 -53.83 132.11
N LYS A 371 -6.27 -53.44 132.73
CA LYS A 371 -5.40 -52.37 132.23
C LYS A 371 -4.78 -52.70 130.86
N ARG A 372 -4.39 -53.96 130.61
CA ARG A 372 -3.91 -54.39 129.29
C ARG A 372 -4.99 -54.32 128.22
N PHE A 373 -6.22 -54.77 128.51
CA PHE A 373 -7.31 -54.65 127.55
C PHE A 373 -7.64 -53.18 127.23
N GLN A 374 -7.66 -52.31 128.24
CA GLN A 374 -7.91 -50.88 128.05
C GLN A 374 -6.81 -50.18 127.22
N THR A 375 -5.54 -50.55 127.44
CA THR A 375 -4.41 -50.09 126.60
C THR A 375 -4.52 -50.60 125.17
N ASN A 376 -4.89 -51.88 124.97
CA ASN A 376 -5.06 -52.44 123.64
C ASN A 376 -6.21 -51.81 122.85
N ILE A 377 -7.29 -51.39 123.52
CA ILE A 377 -8.40 -50.64 122.90
C ILE A 377 -7.93 -49.26 122.46
N LEU A 378 -7.27 -48.49 123.36
CA LEU A 378 -6.75 -47.17 123.02
C LEU A 378 -5.74 -47.21 121.85
N ASN A 379 -4.82 -48.18 121.85
CA ASN A 379 -3.86 -48.39 120.76
C ASN A 379 -4.52 -48.80 119.43
N LEU A 380 -5.74 -49.36 119.47
CA LEU A 380 -6.51 -49.73 118.28
C LEU A 380 -7.32 -48.53 117.76
N GLU A 381 -7.90 -47.74 118.67
CA GLU A 381 -8.57 -46.47 118.36
C GLU A 381 -7.58 -45.44 117.75
N GLU A 382 -6.38 -45.31 118.31
CA GLU A 382 -5.30 -44.47 117.78
C GLU A 382 -4.86 -44.90 116.36
N ARG A 383 -4.78 -46.22 116.11
CA ARG A 383 -4.49 -46.76 114.77
C ARG A 383 -5.60 -46.45 113.77
N PHE A 384 -6.86 -46.72 114.12
CA PHE A 384 -7.97 -46.41 113.22
C PHE A 384 -8.09 -44.90 112.95
N GLN A 385 -7.84 -44.05 113.94
CA GLN A 385 -7.77 -42.59 113.73
C GLN A 385 -6.62 -42.20 112.78
N SER A 386 -5.44 -42.80 112.95
CA SER A 386 -4.29 -42.58 112.06
C SER A 386 -4.55 -43.07 110.63
N GLU A 387 -5.18 -44.23 110.46
CA GLU A 387 -5.57 -44.79 109.15
C GLU A 387 -6.65 -43.94 108.47
N LEU A 388 -7.67 -43.47 109.21
CA LEU A 388 -8.68 -42.53 108.71
C LEU A 388 -8.05 -41.18 108.31
N GLN A 389 -7.12 -40.65 109.11
CA GLN A 389 -6.44 -39.40 108.79
C GLN A 389 -5.59 -39.57 107.51
N ALA A 390 -4.73 -40.60 107.43
CA ALA A 390 -3.91 -40.86 106.26
C ALA A 390 -4.77 -41.12 105.00
N PHE A 391 -5.91 -41.80 105.12
CA PHE A 391 -6.85 -41.96 104.00
C PHE A 391 -7.47 -40.62 103.59
N SER A 392 -7.83 -39.76 104.54
CA SER A 392 -8.37 -38.42 104.25
C SER A 392 -7.34 -37.49 103.61
N GLU A 393 -6.08 -37.57 104.03
CA GLU A 393 -4.96 -36.79 103.46
C GLU A 393 -4.61 -37.27 102.04
N ASN A 394 -4.58 -38.59 101.81
CA ASN A 394 -4.43 -39.16 100.46
C ASN A 394 -5.59 -38.77 99.54
N HIS A 395 -6.84 -38.83 100.01
CA HIS A 395 -7.99 -38.38 99.25
C HIS A 395 -7.96 -36.87 98.96
N ALA A 396 -7.47 -36.05 99.89
CA ALA A 396 -7.29 -34.61 99.67
C ALA A 396 -6.18 -34.31 98.65
N MET A 397 -5.05 -35.02 98.71
CA MET A 397 -3.97 -34.92 97.72
C MET A 397 -4.42 -35.40 96.33
N GLN A 398 -5.14 -36.52 96.25
CA GLN A 398 -5.68 -37.01 94.98
C GLN A 398 -6.74 -36.06 94.41
N LYS A 399 -7.58 -35.44 95.24
CA LYS A 399 -8.51 -34.39 94.80
C LYS A 399 -7.76 -33.18 94.22
N LEU A 400 -6.72 -32.70 94.91
CA LEU A 400 -5.90 -31.58 94.42
C LEU A 400 -5.16 -31.92 93.12
N HIS A 401 -4.70 -33.15 92.94
CA HIS A 401 -4.08 -33.63 91.69
C HIS A 401 -5.09 -33.56 90.53
N TRP A 402 -6.30 -34.10 90.69
CA TRP A 402 -7.33 -34.01 89.65
C TRP A 402 -7.79 -32.57 89.41
N GLU A 403 -7.88 -31.73 90.44
CA GLU A 403 -8.21 -30.30 90.28
C GLU A 403 -7.12 -29.54 89.50
N ALA A 404 -5.84 -29.88 89.69
CA ALA A 404 -4.75 -29.30 88.90
C ALA A 404 -4.74 -29.81 87.45
N GLU A 405 -4.90 -31.10 87.23
CA GLU A 405 -4.90 -31.73 85.90
C GLU A 405 -6.10 -31.27 85.04
N ILE A 406 -7.26 -31.01 85.66
CA ILE A 406 -8.40 -30.38 85.00
C ILE A 406 -8.12 -28.91 84.62
N LEU A 407 -7.39 -28.16 85.45
CA LEU A 407 -7.00 -26.78 85.13
C LEU A 407 -5.99 -26.71 83.98
N GLU A 408 -4.98 -27.59 83.97
CA GLU A 408 -3.98 -27.69 82.89
C GLU A 408 -4.62 -28.14 81.56
N ALA A 409 -5.60 -29.06 81.62
CA ALA A 409 -6.42 -29.44 80.47
C ALA A 409 -7.33 -28.31 79.96
N LEU A 410 -7.84 -27.44 80.84
CA LEU A 410 -8.63 -26.26 80.46
C LEU A 410 -7.75 -25.15 79.85
N GLU A 411 -6.57 -24.90 80.42
CA GLU A 411 -5.64 -23.87 79.94
C GLU A 411 -5.09 -24.22 78.56
N SER A 412 -4.65 -25.47 78.36
CA SER A 412 -4.20 -25.98 77.05
C SER A 412 -5.32 -26.03 76.00
N ALA A 413 -6.54 -26.41 76.37
CA ALA A 413 -7.70 -26.31 75.47
C ALA A 413 -8.05 -24.85 75.11
N GLU A 414 -7.81 -23.89 76.01
CA GLU A 414 -8.03 -22.48 75.73
C GLU A 414 -6.92 -21.85 74.89
N GLU A 415 -5.65 -22.28 75.04
CA GLU A 415 -4.59 -21.93 74.10
C GLU A 415 -4.86 -22.51 72.70
N GLN A 416 -5.31 -23.76 72.58
CA GLN A 416 -5.77 -24.31 71.30
C GLN A 416 -6.89 -23.46 70.70
N ARG A 417 -7.89 -23.06 71.49
CA ARG A 417 -8.95 -22.14 71.02
C ARG A 417 -8.38 -20.83 70.51
N ARG A 418 -7.46 -20.18 71.23
CA ARG A 418 -6.78 -18.94 70.80
C ARG A 418 -5.99 -19.13 69.49
N THR A 419 -5.30 -20.25 69.30
CA THR A 419 -4.57 -20.52 68.04
C THR A 419 -5.51 -20.70 66.85
N LEU A 420 -6.68 -21.32 67.04
CA LEU A 420 -7.71 -21.42 66.01
C LEU A 420 -8.37 -20.07 65.73
N GLU A 421 -8.74 -19.30 66.77
CA GLU A 421 -9.27 -17.94 66.65
C GLU A 421 -8.30 -17.01 65.87
N ASN A 422 -6.98 -17.16 66.09
CA ASN A 422 -5.94 -16.45 65.34
C ASN A 422 -5.82 -16.90 63.88
N MET A 423 -5.73 -18.21 63.60
CA MET A 423 -5.68 -18.68 62.21
C MET A 423 -6.97 -18.35 61.43
N GLU A 424 -8.13 -18.33 62.09
CA GLU A 424 -9.38 -17.83 61.49
C GLU A 424 -9.38 -16.31 61.28
N ALA A 425 -8.60 -15.53 62.04
CA ALA A 425 -8.39 -14.11 61.81
C ALA A 425 -7.45 -13.87 60.63
N GLU A 426 -6.28 -14.51 60.62
CA GLU A 426 -5.32 -14.47 59.52
C GLU A 426 -5.97 -14.89 58.19
N ARG A 427 -6.77 -15.97 58.18
CA ARG A 427 -7.51 -16.40 56.98
C ARG A 427 -8.52 -15.36 56.50
N ARG A 428 -9.21 -14.66 57.42
CA ARG A 428 -10.16 -13.58 57.08
C ARG A 428 -9.46 -12.32 56.58
N GLU A 429 -8.30 -11.97 57.13
CA GLU A 429 -7.48 -10.87 56.63
C GLU A 429 -6.95 -11.19 55.22
N LEU A 430 -6.51 -12.44 54.98
CA LEU A 430 -6.11 -12.89 53.66
C LEU A 430 -7.27 -12.94 52.65
N GLU A 431 -8.47 -13.38 53.07
CA GLU A 431 -9.70 -13.33 52.26
C GLU A 431 -10.08 -11.88 51.89
N ASN A 432 -9.95 -10.93 52.83
CA ASN A 432 -10.19 -9.51 52.57
C ASN A 432 -9.19 -8.92 51.58
N VAL A 433 -7.88 -9.17 51.76
CA VAL A 433 -6.83 -8.64 50.85
C VAL A 433 -7.04 -9.16 49.43
N HIS A 434 -7.27 -10.45 49.24
CA HIS A 434 -7.60 -11.00 47.91
C HIS A 434 -8.87 -10.38 47.31
N SER A 435 -9.87 -10.02 48.13
CA SER A 435 -11.08 -9.34 47.67
C SER A 435 -10.82 -7.89 47.27
N GLU A 436 -9.93 -7.18 47.96
CA GLU A 436 -9.53 -5.81 47.63
C GLU A 436 -8.67 -5.79 46.34
N GLU A 437 -7.74 -6.74 46.20
CA GLU A 437 -6.95 -6.93 44.97
C GLU A 437 -7.82 -7.32 43.77
N MET A 438 -8.81 -8.21 43.96
CA MET A 438 -9.79 -8.57 42.92
C MET A 438 -10.61 -7.36 42.44
N GLU A 439 -11.14 -6.52 43.35
CA GLU A 439 -11.86 -5.32 42.93
C GLU A 439 -10.93 -4.25 42.34
N ALA A 440 -9.67 -4.15 42.80
CA ALA A 440 -8.67 -3.26 42.20
C ALA A 440 -8.35 -3.65 40.75
N LEU A 441 -7.98 -4.92 40.51
CA LEU A 441 -7.74 -5.46 39.16
C LEU A 441 -8.97 -5.32 38.25
N LYS A 442 -10.16 -5.53 38.79
CA LYS A 442 -11.45 -5.38 38.09
C LYS A 442 -11.81 -3.91 37.80
N MET A 443 -11.29 -2.95 38.56
CA MET A 443 -11.40 -1.52 38.26
C MET A 443 -10.35 -1.08 37.23
N GLU A 444 -9.13 -1.61 37.30
CA GLU A 444 -8.10 -1.42 36.29
C GLU A 444 -8.52 -1.99 34.93
N ASN A 445 -9.08 -3.20 34.88
CA ASN A 445 -9.59 -3.82 33.65
C ASN A 445 -10.68 -2.95 32.97
N LYS A 446 -11.61 -2.39 33.77
CA LYS A 446 -12.61 -1.42 33.27
C LYS A 446 -11.98 -0.14 32.75
N GLN A 447 -10.93 0.37 33.39
CA GLN A 447 -10.23 1.57 32.92
C GLN A 447 -9.52 1.29 31.60
N LEU A 448 -8.76 0.20 31.50
CA LEU A 448 -8.08 -0.23 30.28
C LEU A 448 -9.09 -0.47 29.13
N GLN A 449 -10.26 -1.02 29.42
CA GLN A 449 -11.32 -1.20 28.43
C GLN A 449 -11.94 0.14 27.99
N SER A 450 -12.16 1.09 28.92
CA SER A 450 -12.60 2.45 28.59
C SER A 450 -11.56 3.22 27.77
N ASP A 451 -10.26 3.04 28.06
CA ASP A 451 -9.16 3.67 27.33
C ASP A 451 -9.02 3.08 25.92
N LEU A 452 -9.24 1.77 25.77
CA LEU A 452 -9.32 1.09 24.49
C LEU A 452 -10.50 1.60 23.65
N ASP A 453 -11.69 1.72 24.24
CA ASP A 453 -12.88 2.24 23.55
C ASP A 453 -12.69 3.72 23.13
N GLU A 454 -12.05 4.55 23.96
CA GLU A 454 -11.72 5.93 23.56
C GLU A 454 -10.68 5.96 22.43
N MET A 455 -9.66 5.11 22.49
CA MET A 455 -8.63 5.02 21.43
C MET A 455 -9.20 4.50 20.11
N MET A 456 -10.12 3.53 20.16
CA MET A 456 -10.87 3.05 18.99
C MET A 456 -11.76 4.15 18.42
N SER A 457 -12.48 4.89 19.27
CA SER A 457 -13.30 6.04 18.86
C SER A 457 -12.47 7.15 18.20
N ARG A 458 -11.31 7.47 18.77
CA ARG A 458 -10.33 8.43 18.21
C ARG A 458 -9.72 7.95 16.90
N ALA A 459 -9.54 6.63 16.71
CA ALA A 459 -9.06 6.05 15.46
C ALA A 459 -10.14 6.13 14.36
N GLN A 460 -11.37 5.71 14.66
CA GLN A 460 -12.52 5.80 13.74
C GLN A 460 -12.80 7.25 13.31
N GLY A 461 -12.70 8.22 14.24
CA GLY A 461 -12.86 9.64 13.92
C GLY A 461 -11.81 10.15 12.91
N LYS A 462 -10.55 9.74 13.05
CA LYS A 462 -9.49 10.06 12.08
C LYS A 462 -9.69 9.34 10.75
N GLU A 463 -10.17 8.11 10.77
CA GLU A 463 -10.48 7.37 9.54
C GLU A 463 -11.59 8.06 8.75
N LEU A 464 -12.65 8.52 9.44
CA LEU A 464 -13.73 9.29 8.84
C LEU A 464 -13.23 10.62 8.27
N GLU A 465 -12.36 11.34 8.99
CA GLU A 465 -11.73 12.57 8.50
C GLU A 465 -10.88 12.33 7.23
N LEU A 466 -10.07 11.26 7.21
CA LEU A 466 -9.28 10.89 6.04
C LEU A 466 -10.16 10.46 4.85
N ARG A 467 -11.24 9.71 5.09
CA ARG A 467 -12.25 9.37 4.07
C ARG A 467 -12.90 10.63 3.49
N MET A 468 -13.21 11.63 4.32
CA MET A 468 -13.74 12.93 3.87
C MET A 468 -12.72 13.72 3.05
N GLN A 469 -11.46 13.78 3.48
CA GLN A 469 -10.38 14.44 2.73
C GLN A 469 -10.13 13.75 1.37
N LEU A 470 -10.18 12.42 1.31
CA LEU A 470 -10.04 11.65 0.07
C LEU A 470 -11.20 11.94 -0.90
N ASN A 471 -12.43 12.04 -0.41
CA ASN A 471 -13.60 12.36 -1.23
C ASN A 471 -13.56 13.81 -1.77
N ASP A 472 -13.10 14.79 -0.98
CA ASP A 472 -12.87 16.16 -1.44
C ASP A 472 -11.78 16.23 -2.52
N LEU A 473 -10.67 15.52 -2.34
CA LEU A 473 -9.63 15.39 -3.36
C LEU A 473 -10.14 14.71 -4.64
N HIS A 474 -10.95 13.65 -4.52
CA HIS A 474 -11.57 12.98 -5.66
C HIS A 474 -12.51 13.91 -6.43
N SER A 475 -13.35 14.66 -5.71
CA SER A 475 -14.29 15.63 -6.28
C SER A 475 -13.56 16.72 -7.08
N ARG A 476 -12.52 17.33 -6.49
CA ARG A 476 -11.66 18.34 -7.16
C ARG A 476 -10.88 17.77 -8.34
N LEU A 477 -10.57 16.48 -8.32
CA LEU A 477 -9.88 15.79 -9.42
C LEU A 477 -10.87 15.49 -10.57
N GLN A 478 -12.12 15.16 -10.26
CA GLN A 478 -13.21 15.04 -11.24
C GLN A 478 -13.53 16.40 -11.88
N GLU A 479 -13.67 17.47 -11.09
CA GLU A 479 -13.86 18.85 -11.60
C GLU A 479 -12.73 19.27 -12.57
N LYS A 480 -11.49 18.88 -12.30
CA LYS A 480 -10.36 19.15 -13.21
C LYS A 480 -10.46 18.39 -14.53
N HIS A 481 -10.86 17.12 -14.51
CA HIS A 481 -11.08 16.36 -15.75
C HIS A 481 -12.23 16.93 -16.58
N GLU A 482 -13.33 17.32 -15.94
CA GLU A 482 -14.46 18.00 -16.57
C GLU A 482 -14.02 19.32 -17.25
N LEU A 483 -13.23 20.14 -16.56
CA LEU A 483 -12.66 21.38 -17.11
C LEU A 483 -11.65 21.14 -18.24
N LEU A 484 -10.85 20.07 -18.17
CA LEU A 484 -9.92 19.68 -19.24
C LEU A 484 -10.69 19.24 -20.50
N ALA A 485 -11.65 18.34 -20.39
CA ALA A 485 -12.49 17.91 -21.51
C ALA A 485 -13.26 19.08 -22.16
N GLN A 486 -13.76 20.03 -21.36
CA GLN A 486 -14.34 21.27 -21.88
C GLN A 486 -13.32 22.16 -22.60
N SER A 487 -12.05 22.15 -22.19
CA SER A 487 -10.99 22.91 -22.85
C SER A 487 -10.56 22.26 -24.18
N GLU A 488 -10.49 20.93 -24.23
CA GLU A 488 -10.17 20.14 -25.42
C GLU A 488 -11.29 20.24 -26.47
N SER A 489 -12.55 20.16 -26.04
CA SER A 489 -13.72 20.39 -26.91
C SER A 489 -13.71 21.80 -27.51
N ARG A 490 -13.31 22.82 -26.73
CA ARG A 490 -13.13 24.19 -27.24
C ARG A 490 -11.95 24.30 -28.21
N ALA A 491 -10.83 23.61 -27.94
CA ALA A 491 -9.67 23.57 -28.82
C ALA A 491 -10.02 22.92 -30.18
N GLY A 492 -10.72 21.78 -30.17
CA GLY A 492 -11.21 21.12 -31.39
C GLY A 492 -12.17 22.00 -32.19
N ARG A 493 -13.08 22.73 -31.53
CA ARG A 493 -13.94 23.72 -32.19
C ARG A 493 -13.17 24.88 -32.82
N VAL A 494 -12.08 25.33 -32.20
CA VAL A 494 -11.19 26.36 -32.77
C VAL A 494 -10.39 25.80 -33.95
N GLN A 495 -9.95 24.54 -33.89
CA GLN A 495 -9.28 23.86 -35.01
C GLN A 495 -10.21 23.73 -36.23
N LEU A 496 -11.48 23.35 -36.04
CA LEU A 496 -12.47 23.30 -37.12
C LEU A 496 -12.67 24.68 -37.78
N LEU A 497 -12.90 25.73 -36.99
CA LEU A 497 -13.00 27.12 -37.48
C LEU A 497 -11.73 27.57 -38.24
N VAL A 498 -10.54 27.16 -37.79
CA VAL A 498 -9.28 27.45 -38.49
C VAL A 498 -9.19 26.72 -39.83
N GLU A 499 -9.69 25.48 -39.92
CA GLU A 499 -9.73 24.73 -41.19
C GLU A 499 -10.77 25.31 -42.16
N GLU A 500 -11.93 25.72 -41.66
CA GLU A 500 -12.95 26.47 -42.41
C GLU A 500 -12.34 27.76 -43.00
N PHE A 501 -11.66 28.59 -42.18
CA PHE A 501 -10.98 29.80 -42.68
C PHE A 501 -9.82 29.53 -43.67
N LYS A 502 -9.13 28.37 -43.59
CA LYS A 502 -8.18 27.98 -44.64
C LYS A 502 -8.89 27.68 -45.95
N GLN A 503 -9.98 26.91 -45.91
CA GLN A 503 -10.76 26.54 -47.10
C GLN A 503 -11.37 27.77 -47.76
N GLU A 504 -11.93 28.70 -46.99
CA GLU A 504 -12.39 30.01 -47.49
C GLU A 504 -11.24 30.78 -48.17
N ARG A 505 -10.06 30.83 -47.54
CA ARG A 505 -8.89 31.52 -48.11
C ARG A 505 -8.41 30.86 -49.40
N GLU A 506 -8.44 29.53 -49.51
CA GLU A 506 -8.05 28.80 -50.71
C GLU A 506 -9.08 28.99 -51.85
N GLN A 507 -10.38 29.04 -51.54
CA GLN A 507 -11.43 29.41 -52.50
C GLN A 507 -11.29 30.87 -52.97
N LEU A 508 -10.93 31.79 -52.07
CA LEU A 508 -10.65 33.19 -52.41
C LEU A 508 -9.40 33.33 -53.29
N LEU A 509 -8.34 32.56 -53.02
CA LEU A 509 -7.15 32.53 -53.88
C LEU A 509 -7.45 31.93 -55.26
N SER A 510 -8.22 30.84 -55.33
CA SER A 510 -8.64 30.23 -56.60
C SER A 510 -9.53 31.17 -57.42
N THR A 511 -10.46 31.90 -56.80
CA THR A 511 -11.32 32.86 -57.51
C THR A 511 -10.57 34.13 -57.92
N TYR A 512 -9.59 34.59 -57.12
CA TYR A 512 -8.68 35.66 -57.50
C TYR A 512 -7.84 35.29 -58.74
N SER A 513 -7.20 34.12 -58.74
CA SER A 513 -6.40 33.65 -59.89
C SER A 513 -7.25 33.46 -61.16
N HIS A 514 -8.48 32.95 -61.02
CA HIS A 514 -9.41 32.85 -62.15
C HIS A 514 -9.91 34.21 -62.66
N LEU A 515 -9.93 35.25 -61.81
CA LEU A 515 -10.26 36.62 -62.21
C LEU A 515 -9.05 37.31 -62.87
N GLU A 516 -7.84 37.07 -62.37
CA GLU A 516 -6.58 37.56 -62.93
C GLU A 516 -6.32 37.01 -64.35
N THR A 517 -6.52 35.70 -64.56
CA THR A 517 -6.45 35.09 -65.91
C THR A 517 -7.47 35.71 -66.86
N LYS A 518 -8.72 35.92 -66.42
CA LYS A 518 -9.74 36.63 -67.21
C LYS A 518 -9.36 38.08 -67.54
N TYR A 519 -8.77 38.83 -66.60
CA TYR A 519 -8.27 40.17 -66.89
C TYR A 519 -7.12 40.15 -67.91
N SER A 520 -6.24 39.14 -67.86
CA SER A 520 -5.18 38.96 -68.84
C SER A 520 -5.72 38.59 -70.24
N GLU A 521 -6.73 37.71 -70.32
CA GLU A 521 -7.45 37.39 -71.57
C GLU A 521 -8.14 38.61 -72.18
N VAL A 522 -8.85 39.40 -71.37
CA VAL A 522 -9.51 40.65 -71.81
C VAL A 522 -8.49 41.69 -72.25
N LEU A 523 -7.37 41.83 -71.53
CA LEU A 523 -6.29 42.74 -71.92
C LEU A 523 -5.69 42.31 -73.28
N SER A 524 -5.30 41.04 -73.43
CA SER A 524 -4.70 40.52 -74.67
C SER A 524 -5.64 40.61 -75.88
N THR A 525 -6.94 40.37 -75.69
CA THR A 525 -7.94 40.56 -76.76
C THR A 525 -8.13 42.04 -77.12
N SER A 526 -8.08 42.96 -76.14
CA SER A 526 -8.13 44.40 -76.40
C SER A 526 -6.86 44.93 -77.09
N GLU A 527 -5.68 44.42 -76.73
CA GLU A 527 -4.41 44.72 -77.41
C GLU A 527 -4.44 44.22 -78.86
N GLY A 528 -4.96 43.01 -79.11
CA GLY A 528 -5.20 42.48 -80.45
C GLY A 528 -6.12 43.37 -81.29
N GLN A 529 -7.25 43.81 -80.73
CA GLN A 529 -8.18 44.75 -81.40
C GLN A 529 -7.54 46.11 -81.70
N VAL A 530 -6.65 46.61 -80.82
CA VAL A 530 -5.89 47.84 -81.07
C VAL A 530 -4.88 47.64 -82.21
N VAL A 531 -4.17 46.51 -82.25
CA VAL A 531 -3.25 46.18 -83.35
C VAL A 531 -3.98 46.05 -84.69
N GLU A 532 -5.11 45.35 -84.73
CA GLU A 532 -5.98 45.25 -85.92
C GLU A 532 -6.51 46.64 -86.35
N SER A 533 -6.95 47.47 -85.40
CA SER A 533 -7.39 48.84 -85.67
C SER A 533 -6.27 49.72 -86.26
N VAL A 534 -5.03 49.56 -85.77
CA VAL A 534 -3.85 50.25 -86.32
C VAL A 534 -3.53 49.75 -87.74
N GLN A 535 -3.60 48.43 -87.99
CA GLN A 535 -3.42 47.87 -89.33
C GLN A 535 -4.45 48.46 -90.31
N LEU A 536 -5.74 48.41 -89.97
CA LEU A 536 -6.82 48.98 -90.80
C LEU A 536 -6.70 50.50 -91.01
N LEU A 537 -6.14 51.24 -90.05
CA LEU A 537 -5.80 52.66 -90.23
C LEU A 537 -4.65 52.84 -91.22
N THR A 538 -3.58 52.05 -91.12
CA THR A 538 -2.47 52.12 -92.10
C THR A 538 -2.93 51.71 -93.51
N GLU A 539 -3.77 50.67 -93.65
CA GLU A 539 -4.36 50.31 -94.95
C GLU A 539 -5.23 51.43 -95.54
N ARG A 540 -6.02 52.12 -94.69
CA ARG A 540 -6.80 53.30 -95.11
C ARG A 540 -5.89 54.43 -95.58
N GLU A 541 -4.79 54.69 -94.89
CA GLU A 541 -3.83 55.73 -95.26
C GLU A 541 -3.12 55.39 -96.58
N ASP A 542 -2.72 54.14 -96.77
CA ASP A 542 -2.19 53.58 -98.01
C ASP A 542 -3.18 53.71 -99.18
N LEU A 543 -4.47 53.43 -98.94
CA LEU A 543 -5.54 53.61 -99.92
C LEU A 543 -5.82 55.09 -100.22
N LYS A 544 -5.72 55.96 -99.21
CA LYS A 544 -5.86 57.42 -99.37
C LYS A 544 -4.76 57.99 -100.27
N VAL A 545 -3.50 57.56 -100.08
CA VAL A 545 -2.39 57.93 -100.98
C VAL A 545 -2.68 57.46 -102.41
N LYS A 546 -3.12 56.22 -102.61
CA LYS A 546 -3.48 55.69 -103.94
C LYS A 546 -4.64 56.46 -104.59
N VAL A 547 -5.60 56.94 -103.80
CA VAL A 547 -6.69 57.83 -104.30
C VAL A 547 -6.14 59.21 -104.68
N GLU A 548 -5.23 59.79 -103.90
CA GLU A 548 -4.58 61.07 -104.22
C GLU A 548 -3.70 60.98 -105.47
N GLU A 549 -2.99 59.87 -105.67
CA GLU A 549 -2.26 59.54 -106.92
C GLU A 549 -3.20 59.42 -108.13
N LEU A 550 -4.30 58.66 -108.00
CA LEU A 550 -5.31 58.53 -109.06
C LEU A 550 -5.99 59.87 -109.38
N GLU A 551 -6.24 60.71 -108.37
CA GLU A 551 -6.72 62.09 -108.57
C GLU A 551 -5.70 62.95 -109.32
N MET A 552 -4.40 62.85 -109.03
CA MET A 552 -3.36 63.56 -109.78
C MET A 552 -3.30 63.08 -111.24
N LEU A 553 -3.36 61.77 -111.48
CA LEU A 553 -3.40 61.19 -112.83
C LEU A 553 -4.67 61.62 -113.60
N LEU A 554 -5.82 61.70 -112.93
CA LEU A 554 -7.06 62.20 -113.53
C LEU A 554 -6.97 63.69 -113.87
N LYS A 555 -6.35 64.50 -112.99
CA LYS A 555 -6.11 65.94 -113.23
C LYS A 555 -5.12 66.16 -114.37
N GLN A 556 -4.07 65.35 -114.47
CA GLN A 556 -3.13 65.37 -115.60
C GLN A 556 -3.84 65.00 -116.90
N ALA A 557 -4.56 63.88 -116.95
CA ALA A 557 -5.31 63.47 -118.14
C ALA A 557 -6.38 64.52 -118.55
N ALA A 558 -6.99 65.21 -117.59
CA ALA A 558 -7.89 66.33 -117.88
C ALA A 558 -7.15 67.55 -118.47
N MET A 559 -5.95 67.88 -118.00
CA MET A 559 -5.09 68.92 -118.62
C MET A 559 -4.62 68.51 -120.01
N ASP A 560 -4.28 67.24 -120.22
CA ASP A 560 -3.90 66.70 -121.52
C ASP A 560 -5.07 66.79 -122.51
N PHE A 561 -6.29 66.40 -122.10
CA PHE A 561 -7.51 66.62 -122.89
C PHE A 561 -7.82 68.11 -123.12
N GLU A 562 -7.52 69.00 -122.17
CA GLU A 562 -7.68 70.46 -122.32
C GLU A 562 -6.69 71.05 -123.34
N LEU A 563 -5.48 70.47 -123.44
CA LEU A 563 -4.47 70.76 -124.45
C LEU A 563 -4.86 70.21 -125.82
N ASP A 564 -5.25 68.93 -125.92
CA ASP A 564 -5.78 68.33 -127.15
C ASP A 564 -6.99 69.12 -127.67
N ARG A 565 -7.88 69.58 -126.78
CA ARG A 565 -9.04 70.41 -127.12
C ARG A 565 -8.63 71.79 -127.64
N GLN A 566 -7.54 72.37 -127.13
CA GLN A 566 -6.95 73.61 -127.65
C GLN A 566 -6.27 73.40 -129.01
N GLU A 567 -5.52 72.31 -129.19
CA GLU A 567 -4.91 71.96 -130.48
C GLU A 567 -5.99 71.64 -131.54
N LEU A 568 -7.10 70.98 -131.16
CA LEU A 568 -8.27 70.84 -132.05
C LEU A 568 -8.93 72.19 -132.35
N GLN A 569 -9.02 73.14 -131.41
CA GLN A 569 -9.50 74.49 -131.70
C GLN A 569 -8.57 75.27 -132.63
N GLU A 570 -7.26 75.13 -132.49
CA GLU A 570 -6.29 75.77 -133.39
C GLU A 570 -6.36 75.13 -134.79
N ASN A 571 -6.40 73.80 -134.88
CA ASN A 571 -6.63 73.07 -136.15
C ASN A 571 -7.98 73.42 -136.80
N LEU A 572 -9.05 73.59 -136.02
CA LEU A 572 -10.32 74.10 -136.52
C LEU A 572 -10.19 75.55 -137.03
N SER A 573 -9.44 76.42 -136.34
CA SER A 573 -9.19 77.80 -136.82
C SER A 573 -8.38 77.81 -138.13
N ILE A 574 -7.44 76.88 -138.30
CA ILE A 574 -6.67 76.68 -139.54
C ILE A 574 -7.58 76.14 -140.65
N LEU A 575 -8.49 75.22 -140.34
CA LEU A 575 -9.51 74.72 -141.27
C LEU A 575 -10.51 75.81 -141.66
N GLU A 576 -11.03 76.62 -140.75
CA GLU A 576 -11.87 77.79 -141.09
C GLU A 576 -11.11 78.86 -141.89
N LYS A 577 -9.78 78.91 -141.77
CA LYS A 577 -8.95 79.82 -142.56
C LYS A 577 -8.80 79.32 -143.99
N ARG A 578 -8.54 78.02 -144.18
CA ARG A 578 -8.61 77.37 -145.50
C ARG A 578 -10.00 77.44 -146.11
N LEU A 579 -11.06 77.27 -145.31
CA LEU A 579 -12.44 77.39 -145.78
C LEU A 579 -12.75 78.81 -146.24
N ARG A 580 -12.18 79.85 -145.59
CA ARG A 580 -12.23 81.23 -146.07
C ARG A 580 -11.46 81.41 -147.38
N GLU A 581 -10.27 80.84 -147.49
CA GLU A 581 -9.48 80.84 -148.72
C GLU A 581 -10.21 80.08 -149.87
N GLU A 582 -11.02 79.07 -149.58
CA GLU A 582 -11.91 78.39 -150.54
C GLU A 582 -13.21 79.18 -150.85
N THR A 583 -13.78 79.92 -149.90
CA THR A 583 -14.93 80.80 -150.19
C THR A 583 -14.54 82.01 -151.03
N ASP A 584 -13.35 82.59 -150.82
CA ASP A 584 -12.86 83.72 -151.61
C ASP A 584 -12.63 83.32 -153.09
N VAL A 585 -12.29 82.05 -153.35
CA VAL A 585 -12.22 81.48 -154.70
C VAL A 585 -13.63 81.17 -155.25
N SER A 586 -14.58 80.80 -154.39
CA SER A 586 -15.95 80.43 -154.77
C SER A 586 -16.89 81.64 -155.02
N GLU A 587 -16.64 82.80 -154.41
CA GLU A 587 -17.48 84.02 -154.59
C GLU A 587 -17.43 84.61 -156.01
N MET A 588 -16.48 84.19 -156.86
CA MET A 588 -16.28 84.80 -158.17
C MET A 588 -17.21 84.25 -159.28
N GLU A 589 -17.81 83.06 -159.13
CA GLU A 589 -18.61 82.43 -160.20
C GLU A 589 -20.15 82.47 -160.04
N LEU A 590 -20.72 82.82 -158.88
CA LEU A 590 -22.19 82.83 -158.67
C LEU A 590 -22.81 84.20 -158.33
N LYS A 591 -22.54 85.20 -159.18
CA LYS A 591 -23.34 86.44 -159.25
C LYS A 591 -24.60 86.26 -160.09
N LEU A 592 -25.63 85.63 -159.54
CA LEU A 592 -26.98 85.59 -160.13
C LEU A 592 -28.06 85.43 -159.06
N LEU A 593 -28.96 86.43 -158.97
CA LEU A 593 -30.16 86.50 -158.11
C LEU A 593 -29.89 86.51 -156.57
N SER A 594 -30.30 87.46 -155.73
CA SER A 594 -30.71 88.87 -155.78
C SER A 594 -31.53 89.17 -154.50
N ALA A 595 -31.37 90.37 -153.92
CA ALA A 595 -32.24 91.06 -152.95
C ALA A 595 -32.05 90.82 -151.42
N SER A 596 -31.72 91.94 -150.74
CA SER A 596 -31.97 92.31 -149.33
C SER A 596 -33.48 92.65 -149.11
N PRO A 597 -33.96 93.31 -148.01
CA PRO A 597 -33.35 93.86 -146.76
C PRO A 597 -33.90 93.15 -145.47
N GLU A 598 -33.39 93.31 -144.23
CA GLU A 598 -33.08 94.48 -143.37
C GLU A 598 -34.31 95.21 -142.77
N LYS A 599 -34.54 95.10 -141.43
CA LYS A 599 -34.75 96.18 -140.42
C LYS A 599 -35.66 95.85 -139.21
N GLY A 600 -35.15 96.17 -138.01
CA GLY A 600 -35.90 96.57 -136.80
C GLY A 600 -36.60 95.45 -135.98
N GLN A 601 -36.88 95.65 -134.67
CA GLN A 601 -36.40 96.70 -133.75
C GLN A 601 -36.52 96.23 -132.28
N ASP A 602 -35.83 96.97 -131.40
CA ASP A 602 -35.72 96.93 -129.93
C ASP A 602 -36.89 96.34 -129.10
N GLU A 603 -36.58 95.53 -128.07
CA GLU A 603 -36.66 95.98 -126.65
C GLU A 603 -35.89 95.06 -125.66
N GLU A 604 -35.72 95.51 -124.41
CA GLU A 604 -34.83 94.98 -123.37
C GLU A 604 -35.63 94.43 -122.15
N VAL A 605 -35.08 93.49 -121.35
CA VAL A 605 -35.03 93.50 -119.85
C VAL A 605 -34.61 92.15 -119.20
N LYS A 606 -33.35 92.09 -118.77
CA LYS A 606 -32.74 91.61 -117.50
C LYS A 606 -33.01 90.20 -116.88
N HIS A 607 -31.87 89.55 -116.60
CA HIS A 607 -31.50 88.55 -115.56
C HIS A 607 -31.93 88.91 -114.10
N PRO A 608 -31.69 88.06 -113.05
CA PRO A 608 -30.83 86.85 -112.94
C PRO A 608 -31.61 85.57 -112.51
N HIS A 609 -31.05 84.37 -112.28
CA HIS A 609 -29.66 83.82 -112.19
C HIS A 609 -29.39 82.83 -113.37
N LEU A 610 -28.52 81.79 -113.47
CA LEU A 610 -27.66 80.95 -112.59
C LEU A 610 -28.44 80.02 -111.61
N MET A 611 -28.01 78.81 -111.18
CA MET A 611 -26.91 77.84 -111.47
C MET A 611 -27.39 76.45 -110.91
N ASP A 612 -26.91 75.25 -111.26
CA ASP A 612 -25.83 74.77 -112.17
C ASP A 612 -26.18 73.34 -112.73
N HIS A 613 -25.23 72.62 -113.36
CA HIS A 613 -25.49 71.43 -114.20
C HIS A 613 -25.20 70.03 -113.59
N ALA A 614 -26.21 69.14 -113.69
CA ALA A 614 -26.17 67.68 -113.83
C ALA A 614 -25.05 66.81 -113.16
N VAL A 615 -25.44 66.10 -112.09
CA VAL A 615 -24.95 64.73 -111.78
C VAL A 615 -26.17 63.81 -111.66
N SER A 616 -26.10 62.61 -112.25
CA SER A 616 -27.27 61.72 -112.38
C SER A 616 -27.36 60.71 -111.23
N GLN A 617 -28.51 60.69 -110.54
CA GLN A 617 -28.86 59.59 -109.62
C GLN A 617 -29.63 58.51 -110.37
N TYR A 618 -29.05 57.30 -110.47
CA TYR A 618 -29.79 56.08 -110.78
C TYR A 618 -29.90 55.24 -109.51
N GLN A 619 -31.12 55.05 -109.00
CA GLN A 619 -31.39 54.11 -107.92
C GLN A 619 -31.70 52.74 -108.50
N THR A 620 -30.73 51.81 -108.42
CA THR A 620 -30.96 50.38 -108.68
C THR A 620 -29.89 49.57 -107.96
N GLU A 621 -30.22 48.97 -106.82
CA GLU A 621 -29.37 47.96 -106.17
C GLU A 621 -30.13 46.63 -106.05
N VAL A 622 -29.36 45.54 -106.15
CA VAL A 622 -29.85 44.18 -106.40
C VAL A 622 -29.31 43.27 -105.31
N THR A 623 -30.13 42.31 -104.88
CA THR A 623 -29.76 41.31 -103.86
C THR A 623 -28.67 40.36 -104.37
N LEU A 624 -27.75 39.93 -103.47
CA LEU A 624 -27.55 38.51 -103.09
C LEU A 624 -26.39 38.28 -102.07
N THR A 625 -26.52 37.19 -101.31
CA THR A 625 -25.46 36.37 -100.65
C THR A 625 -24.40 37.01 -99.73
N GLY A 626 -24.69 37.07 -98.43
CA GLY A 626 -24.19 36.09 -97.42
C GLY A 626 -22.70 36.02 -97.04
N GLY A 627 -22.40 36.20 -95.75
CA GLY A 627 -21.11 35.89 -95.09
C GLY A 627 -21.12 36.27 -93.59
N ASN A 628 -20.42 35.50 -92.74
CA ASN A 628 -20.37 35.69 -91.27
C ASN A 628 -19.45 36.84 -90.83
N VAL A 629 -19.63 37.36 -89.60
CA VAL A 629 -18.71 37.23 -88.43
C VAL A 629 -19.29 38.03 -87.22
N ASP A 630 -18.81 37.72 -86.00
CA ASP A 630 -19.35 38.06 -84.68
C ASP A 630 -19.09 39.50 -84.16
N GLY A 631 -19.76 39.89 -83.05
CA GLY A 631 -19.24 40.91 -82.13
C GLY A 631 -20.24 41.74 -81.28
N PHE A 632 -20.41 41.35 -79.99
CA PHE A 632 -20.90 42.17 -78.84
C PHE A 632 -22.29 42.87 -78.98
N CYS A 633 -23.01 43.35 -77.95
CA CYS A 633 -23.05 43.17 -76.48
C CYS A 633 -24.56 43.00 -76.13
N GLU A 634 -25.14 42.80 -74.93
CA GLU A 634 -24.91 43.23 -73.54
C GLU A 634 -26.02 42.57 -72.67
N GLY A 635 -26.07 42.80 -71.35
CA GLY A 635 -27.35 42.76 -70.61
C GLY A 635 -27.54 41.69 -69.52
N TYR A 636 -27.34 42.09 -68.27
CA TYR A 636 -27.58 41.31 -67.06
C TYR A 636 -29.02 40.79 -66.89
N ARG A 637 -29.16 39.61 -66.29
CA ARG A 637 -30.30 39.22 -65.45
C ARG A 637 -29.79 38.43 -64.25
N GLY A 638 -30.19 38.84 -63.04
CA GLY A 638 -29.99 38.06 -61.82
C GLY A 638 -31.35 37.67 -61.24
N ASP A 639 -31.41 36.51 -60.60
CA ASP A 639 -32.58 36.04 -59.87
C ASP A 639 -32.19 35.69 -58.43
N ASN A 640 -33.04 36.11 -57.48
CA ASN A 640 -33.06 35.53 -56.14
C ASN A 640 -34.15 34.45 -56.12
N VAL A 641 -33.96 33.37 -55.35
CA VAL A 641 -34.94 32.84 -54.38
C VAL A 641 -34.41 31.52 -53.78
N VAL A 642 -34.63 31.35 -52.48
CA VAL A 642 -34.32 30.14 -51.70
C VAL A 642 -35.34 29.03 -52.00
N PRO A 643 -34.90 27.77 -52.09
CA PRO A 643 -35.67 26.72 -51.45
C PRO A 643 -34.84 25.68 -50.68
N ASP A 644 -35.47 25.18 -49.62
CA ASP A 644 -35.25 23.96 -48.85
C ASP A 644 -36.67 23.56 -48.35
N PRO A 645 -37.05 22.30 -48.03
CA PRO A 645 -36.24 21.08 -47.94
C PRO A 645 -36.89 19.77 -48.49
N VAL A 646 -36.23 18.64 -48.17
CA VAL A 646 -36.70 17.23 -47.97
C VAL A 646 -37.05 16.25 -49.13
N LEU A 647 -36.67 14.99 -48.84
CA LEU A 647 -37.20 13.66 -49.24
C LEU A 647 -36.70 12.91 -50.51
N GLU A 648 -35.89 11.88 -50.20
CA GLU A 648 -36.02 10.44 -50.55
C GLU A 648 -35.98 9.87 -51.99
N ASP A 649 -34.94 9.02 -52.15
CA ASP A 649 -34.92 7.68 -52.75
C ASP A 649 -34.87 7.49 -54.29
N ARG A 650 -34.19 6.40 -54.67
CA ARG A 650 -34.13 5.70 -55.98
C ARG A 650 -33.32 6.32 -57.14
N SER A 651 -32.05 5.91 -57.21
CA SER A 651 -31.57 4.83 -58.10
C SER A 651 -32.52 4.39 -59.26
N PRO A 652 -32.01 4.01 -60.46
CA PRO A 652 -30.89 3.06 -60.54
C PRO A 652 -30.00 3.09 -61.82
N GLU A 653 -29.14 2.07 -61.95
CA GLU A 653 -28.65 1.45 -63.21
C GLU A 653 -27.59 2.18 -64.07
N ARG A 654 -26.65 1.50 -64.76
CA ARG A 654 -26.29 0.05 -64.79
C ARG A 654 -24.86 -0.20 -65.30
N GLY A 655 -24.17 -1.15 -64.66
CA GLY A 655 -23.28 -2.14 -65.30
C GLY A 655 -21.83 -1.73 -65.62
N GLU A 656 -20.97 -2.62 -66.12
CA GLU A 656 -20.99 -4.10 -66.21
C GLU A 656 -19.57 -4.53 -66.72
N LEU A 657 -18.97 -5.72 -66.55
CA LEU A 657 -19.36 -7.12 -66.25
C LEU A 657 -18.39 -7.69 -65.15
N PHE A 658 -17.99 -8.96 -64.94
CA PHE A 658 -18.11 -10.27 -65.63
C PHE A 658 -18.23 -11.44 -64.61
N CYS A 659 -17.37 -12.48 -64.65
CA CYS A 659 -17.51 -13.78 -63.96
C CYS A 659 -16.12 -14.44 -63.68
N ARG A 660 -15.92 -15.56 -62.95
CA ARG A 660 -16.76 -16.66 -62.39
C ARG A 660 -15.93 -17.39 -61.27
N GLY A 661 -16.41 -18.23 -60.34
CA GLY A 661 -17.75 -18.70 -59.93
C GLY A 661 -17.82 -20.25 -59.74
N CYS A 662 -18.69 -20.74 -58.83
CA CYS A 662 -18.94 -22.17 -58.43
C CYS A 662 -17.90 -22.82 -57.47
N ASP A 663 -18.24 -23.67 -56.48
CA ASP A 663 -19.56 -24.22 -56.06
C ASP A 663 -19.64 -24.73 -54.58
N HIS A 664 -20.82 -24.62 -53.94
CA HIS A 664 -21.49 -25.53 -52.97
C HIS A 664 -20.73 -26.33 -51.86
N ARG A 665 -21.14 -26.25 -50.57
CA ARG A 665 -22.07 -27.20 -49.83
C ARG A 665 -22.10 -27.09 -48.27
N ILE A 666 -23.15 -27.70 -47.69
CA ILE A 666 -23.62 -27.85 -46.27
C ILE A 666 -24.46 -29.18 -46.23
N PRO A 667 -24.74 -29.91 -45.11
CA PRO A 667 -24.42 -29.77 -43.66
C PRO A 667 -23.66 -31.01 -43.07
N ASP A 668 -23.61 -31.21 -41.73
CA ASP A 668 -24.25 -32.37 -41.04
C ASP A 668 -24.02 -32.45 -39.50
N ALA A 669 -24.80 -33.30 -38.81
CA ALA A 669 -24.78 -33.71 -37.38
C ALA A 669 -25.13 -35.24 -37.31
N PRO A 670 -25.54 -35.91 -36.19
CA PRO A 670 -25.54 -35.60 -34.74
C PRO A 670 -25.05 -36.78 -33.82
N GLY A 671 -24.99 -36.54 -32.48
CA GLY A 671 -25.15 -37.58 -31.43
C GLY A 671 -23.94 -38.49 -31.10
N THR A 672 -23.92 -39.36 -30.07
CA THR A 672 -24.80 -39.58 -28.87
C THR A 672 -24.05 -40.45 -27.82
N TYR A 673 -24.51 -40.47 -26.56
CA TYR A 673 -24.39 -41.55 -25.54
C TYR A 673 -23.14 -41.73 -24.64
N LEU A 674 -23.45 -41.91 -23.34
CA LEU A 674 -22.81 -42.71 -22.25
C LEU A 674 -21.36 -42.35 -21.85
N SER A 675 -21.00 -42.06 -20.59
CA SER A 675 -21.34 -42.58 -19.22
C SER A 675 -20.30 -43.56 -18.67
N ALA A 676 -20.19 -43.61 -17.33
CA ALA A 676 -19.20 -44.31 -16.51
C ALA A 676 -17.80 -43.63 -16.45
N GLU A 677 -17.02 -43.75 -15.38
CA GLU A 677 -17.17 -44.62 -14.20
C GLU A 677 -16.65 -43.98 -12.88
N ASN A 678 -17.12 -44.49 -11.75
CA ASN A 678 -16.78 -44.01 -10.40
C ASN A 678 -15.29 -44.25 -10.02
N ARG A 679 -14.79 -43.48 -9.05
CA ARG A 679 -14.20 -44.09 -7.83
C ARG A 679 -14.15 -43.17 -6.61
N ASN A 680 -14.43 -43.79 -5.47
CA ASN A 680 -14.60 -43.17 -4.15
C ASN A 680 -13.26 -42.84 -3.48
N GLY A 681 -13.26 -41.94 -2.50
CA GLY A 681 -12.15 -41.72 -1.57
C GLY A 681 -12.42 -40.54 -0.63
N ASP A 682 -12.97 -40.82 0.56
CA ASP A 682 -13.34 -39.82 1.58
C ASP A 682 -12.66 -40.15 2.94
N ALA A 683 -12.79 -39.25 3.92
CA ALA A 683 -12.33 -39.29 5.32
C ALA A 683 -10.86 -38.93 5.62
N SER A 684 -10.65 -37.63 5.88
CA SER A 684 -10.19 -37.05 7.17
C SER A 684 -9.35 -37.88 8.15
N GLN A 685 -8.27 -37.28 8.72
CA GLN A 685 -8.31 -36.65 10.08
C GLN A 685 -7.01 -35.83 10.37
N GLU A 686 -6.97 -35.13 11.51
CA GLU A 686 -6.06 -34.04 11.87
C GLU A 686 -4.71 -34.44 12.53
N MET A 687 -3.71 -33.57 12.30
CA MET A 687 -2.73 -33.01 13.25
C MET A 687 -2.01 -33.89 14.30
N LEU A 688 -0.68 -33.82 14.26
CA LEU A 688 0.14 -33.51 15.44
C LEU A 688 1.33 -32.61 15.05
N ARG A 689 1.90 -31.89 16.03
CA ARG A 689 3.10 -31.03 15.89
C ARG A 689 4.38 -31.87 16.10
N GLU A 690 5.64 -31.39 16.12
CA GLU A 690 6.30 -30.07 16.21
C GLU A 690 7.78 -30.36 15.76
N SER A 691 8.55 -29.53 15.03
CA SER A 691 9.27 -28.33 15.52
C SER A 691 10.55 -28.08 14.67
N VAL A 692 11.08 -26.84 14.69
CA VAL A 692 12.50 -26.40 14.49
C VAL A 692 13.29 -26.83 13.22
N SER A 693 13.76 -25.81 12.47
CA SER A 693 14.92 -25.85 11.55
C SER A 693 16.19 -25.28 12.25
N PRO A 694 17.44 -25.54 11.81
CA PRO A 694 18.00 -24.78 10.67
C PRO A 694 19.13 -25.42 9.81
N LEU A 695 19.22 -24.94 8.56
CA LEU A 695 20.44 -24.68 7.74
C LEU A 695 21.67 -25.60 7.81
N GLN A 696 21.86 -26.44 6.77
CA GLN A 696 23.02 -26.50 5.83
C GLN A 696 22.74 -27.65 4.82
N ALA A 697 22.79 -27.54 3.48
CA ALA A 697 23.68 -26.89 2.50
C ALA A 697 24.69 -27.87 1.85
N PHE A 698 24.93 -27.69 0.54
CA PHE A 698 25.92 -28.35 -0.35
C PHE A 698 25.68 -29.77 -0.89
N VAL A 699 25.35 -29.80 -2.19
CA VAL A 699 26.09 -30.45 -3.31
C VAL A 699 25.92 -31.95 -3.63
N ASP A 700 25.51 -32.14 -4.89
CA ASP A 700 25.79 -33.17 -5.92
C ASP A 700 25.69 -34.68 -5.65
N GLY A 701 24.77 -35.30 -6.40
CA GLY A 701 25.07 -36.49 -7.21
C GLY A 701 25.34 -36.05 -8.67
N GLU A 702 25.98 -36.84 -9.54
CA GLU A 702 26.26 -38.27 -9.45
C GLU A 702 27.64 -38.63 -10.04
N THR A 703 28.24 -39.75 -9.60
CA THR A 703 28.87 -40.67 -10.56
C THR A 703 28.97 -42.10 -10.02
N ARG A 704 28.94 -43.08 -10.93
CA ARG A 704 28.84 -44.51 -10.60
C ARG A 704 30.12 -45.09 -9.97
N GLY A 705 29.94 -45.93 -8.95
CA GLY A 705 30.92 -46.94 -8.52
C GLY A 705 30.20 -48.15 -7.94
N ALA A 706 30.42 -49.34 -8.48
CA ALA A 706 29.79 -50.58 -8.01
C ALA A 706 30.81 -51.52 -7.37
N VAL A 707 30.39 -52.28 -6.35
CA VAL A 707 30.80 -53.66 -6.05
C VAL A 707 29.94 -54.20 -4.90
N GLU A 708 29.61 -55.50 -4.94
CA GLU A 708 28.80 -56.21 -3.95
C GLU A 708 29.63 -56.63 -2.72
N PHE A 709 28.99 -56.92 -1.56
CA PHE A 709 28.88 -58.31 -1.05
C PHE A 709 28.12 -58.43 0.29
N HIS A 710 27.35 -59.52 0.40
CA HIS A 710 26.72 -60.21 1.55
C HIS A 710 26.18 -59.42 2.77
N SER A 711 24.90 -59.52 3.20
CA SER A 711 23.95 -60.64 3.40
C SER A 711 24.05 -61.36 4.76
N VAL A 712 22.90 -61.93 5.21
CA VAL A 712 22.68 -63.02 6.21
C VAL A 712 22.23 -62.62 7.64
N GLU A 713 20.91 -62.83 7.90
CA GLU A 713 20.23 -63.32 9.14
C GLU A 713 20.31 -62.46 10.46
N THR A 714 19.40 -62.56 11.47
CA THR A 714 18.27 -63.51 11.72
C THR A 714 17.08 -62.86 12.50
N LYS A 715 15.93 -63.55 12.49
CA LYS A 715 14.73 -63.51 13.39
C LYS A 715 15.07 -63.98 14.85
N PRO A 716 14.14 -64.17 15.85
CA PRO A 716 12.65 -64.22 15.83
C PRO A 716 11.85 -63.58 17.04
N GLN A 717 10.49 -63.60 16.95
CA GLN A 717 9.49 -63.87 18.02
C GLN A 717 9.46 -62.98 19.31
N GLU A 718 8.49 -63.06 20.25
CA GLU A 718 7.28 -63.91 20.47
C GLU A 718 5.98 -63.04 20.49
N ASP A 719 4.90 -63.42 21.18
CA ASP A 719 3.75 -64.20 20.65
C ASP A 719 2.50 -64.03 21.58
N SER A 720 1.37 -64.73 21.34
CA SER A 720 0.06 -64.64 22.04
C SER A 720 -0.80 -63.40 21.69
N GLY A 721 -2.14 -63.43 21.57
CA GLY A 721 -3.15 -64.49 21.73
C GLY A 721 -4.08 -64.28 22.96
N GLY A 722 -5.42 -64.32 22.89
CA GLY A 722 -6.35 -64.41 21.76
C GLY A 722 -7.81 -64.73 22.18
N GLY A 723 -8.78 -64.56 21.27
CA GLY A 723 -10.18 -65.03 21.38
C GLY A 723 -11.20 -64.08 22.08
N SER A 724 -12.53 -64.27 21.95
CA SER A 724 -13.32 -65.09 20.99
C SER A 724 -14.85 -64.91 21.20
N HIS A 725 -15.65 -65.28 20.18
CA HIS A 725 -17.12 -65.28 20.08
C HIS A 725 -17.80 -63.90 19.88
N GLU A 726 -18.74 -63.67 18.95
CA GLU A 726 -19.90 -64.48 18.43
C GLU A 726 -21.09 -64.45 19.42
N ASP A 727 -22.37 -64.35 19.02
CA ASP A 727 -23.03 -64.47 17.71
C ASP A 727 -24.20 -63.44 17.61
N GLU A 728 -24.46 -62.80 16.46
CA GLU A 728 -25.46 -63.13 15.40
C GLU A 728 -26.96 -62.83 15.76
N PRO A 729 -27.87 -62.63 14.78
CA PRO A 729 -28.85 -61.53 14.85
C PRO A 729 -30.33 -62.01 14.80
N ARG A 730 -31.17 -61.33 13.97
CA ARG A 730 -32.63 -61.49 13.66
C ARG A 730 -33.53 -60.45 14.34
N ASP A 731 -34.60 -59.94 13.71
CA ASP A 731 -35.04 -60.04 12.30
C ASP A 731 -35.98 -58.85 11.92
N GLU A 732 -36.01 -58.52 10.61
CA GLU A 732 -37.19 -58.21 9.74
C GLU A 732 -38.55 -57.75 10.34
N THR A 733 -39.37 -56.85 9.75
CA THR A 733 -39.32 -55.85 8.64
C THR A 733 -40.42 -54.77 8.95
N VAL A 734 -40.65 -53.64 8.25
CA VAL A 734 -41.49 -53.47 7.02
C VAL A 734 -41.56 -51.97 6.62
N VAL A 735 -41.25 -51.68 5.35
CA VAL A 735 -41.80 -50.66 4.40
C VAL A 735 -42.64 -49.45 4.89
N GLY A 736 -42.33 -48.24 4.37
CA GLY A 736 -43.26 -47.09 4.37
C GLY A 736 -42.62 -45.68 4.24
N ALA A 737 -41.71 -45.41 3.30
CA ALA A 737 -42.03 -44.95 1.93
C ALA A 737 -42.79 -43.58 1.83
N SER A 738 -42.03 -42.47 1.82
CA SER A 738 -42.37 -41.16 1.22
C SER A 738 -41.10 -40.32 1.04
N GLY A 739 -41.02 -39.53 -0.04
CA GLY A 739 -40.06 -38.44 -0.26
C GLY A 739 -40.81 -37.20 -0.79
N PRO A 740 -40.17 -36.23 -1.48
CA PRO A 740 -38.76 -36.17 -1.90
C PRO A 740 -38.09 -34.79 -1.61
N GLU A 741 -37.00 -34.50 -2.34
CA GLU A 741 -36.53 -33.15 -2.78
C GLU A 741 -36.27 -32.04 -1.75
N GLU A 742 -35.01 -31.57 -1.71
CA GLU A 742 -34.71 -30.14 -1.89
C GLU A 742 -33.37 -29.97 -2.63
N THR A 743 -33.30 -29.00 -3.55
CA THR A 743 -32.10 -28.61 -4.30
C THR A 743 -31.63 -27.22 -3.86
N GLY A 744 -30.33 -26.95 -3.91
CA GLY A 744 -29.74 -25.72 -3.39
C GLY A 744 -29.84 -24.47 -4.29
N ASP A 745 -29.22 -23.41 -3.77
CA ASP A 745 -28.85 -22.11 -4.36
C ASP A 745 -29.95 -21.15 -4.84
N PRO A 746 -29.89 -19.91 -4.32
CA PRO A 746 -30.19 -18.69 -5.07
C PRO A 746 -28.94 -17.79 -5.21
N ASP A 747 -28.78 -17.19 -6.39
CA ASP A 747 -27.71 -16.21 -6.70
C ASP A 747 -28.24 -14.76 -6.61
N GLU A 748 -27.40 -13.75 -6.84
CA GLU A 748 -27.72 -12.33 -6.70
C GLU A 748 -28.92 -11.85 -7.57
N CYS A 749 -29.69 -10.85 -7.09
CA CYS A 749 -29.59 -9.45 -7.59
C CYS A 749 -30.71 -8.47 -7.10
N SER A 750 -30.31 -7.22 -6.83
CA SER A 750 -31.02 -5.93 -7.05
C SER A 750 -32.35 -5.51 -6.35
N VAL A 751 -32.23 -4.40 -5.57
CA VAL A 751 -32.85 -3.05 -5.78
C VAL A 751 -34.18 -2.62 -5.13
N GLU A 752 -34.14 -1.35 -4.66
CA GLU A 752 -35.18 -0.32 -4.37
C GLU A 752 -35.94 -0.23 -3.03
N ASP A 753 -36.01 1.02 -2.53
CA ASP A 753 -36.72 1.48 -1.33
C ASP A 753 -38.20 1.79 -1.60
N ALA A 754 -39.09 1.54 -0.62
CA ALA A 754 -40.41 2.16 -0.57
C ALA A 754 -40.96 2.35 0.86
N GLU A 755 -41.62 3.49 1.07
CA GLU A 755 -42.17 3.99 2.34
C GLU A 755 -42.98 2.99 3.18
N ILE A 756 -42.67 2.89 4.48
CA ILE A 756 -43.65 2.46 5.51
C ILE A 756 -44.22 3.71 6.19
N LYS A 757 -45.53 3.92 6.08
CA LYS A 757 -46.27 4.95 6.82
C LYS A 757 -46.90 4.38 8.09
N SER A 758 -47.03 5.23 9.10
CA SER A 758 -47.34 4.89 10.49
C SER A 758 -48.83 4.84 10.84
N LEU A 759 -49.10 4.48 12.12
CA LEU A 759 -50.28 4.72 12.98
C LEU A 759 -51.09 3.45 13.39
N PRO A 760 -51.68 3.42 14.60
CA PRO A 760 -51.12 3.86 15.89
C PRO A 760 -51.45 2.91 17.08
N ASP A 761 -50.89 3.23 18.25
CA ASP A 761 -51.31 2.65 19.55
C ASP A 761 -52.79 2.88 19.89
N ASN A 762 -53.34 2.00 20.74
CA ASN A 762 -54.53 2.30 21.54
C ASN A 762 -54.59 1.41 22.80
N SER A 763 -54.27 2.00 23.96
CA SER A 763 -54.45 1.40 25.29
C SER A 763 -55.85 1.67 25.84
N HIS A 764 -56.49 0.69 26.50
CA HIS A 764 -57.56 1.00 27.46
C HIS A 764 -57.76 -0.07 28.54
N ASP A 765 -58.46 0.36 29.60
CA ASP A 765 -58.54 -0.23 30.92
C ASP A 765 -59.48 -1.46 31.01
N GLY A 766 -59.13 -2.41 31.88
CA GLY A 766 -60.04 -3.47 32.32
C GLY A 766 -60.57 -3.18 33.72
N GLN A 767 -61.81 -2.67 33.82
CA GLN A 767 -62.39 -2.26 35.11
C GLN A 767 -63.31 -3.33 35.73
N GLU A 768 -63.19 -3.44 37.05
CA GLU A 768 -64.05 -4.10 38.03
C GLU A 768 -65.54 -4.22 37.64
N LEU A 769 -66.12 -5.42 37.78
CA LEU A 769 -67.54 -5.66 37.56
C LEU A 769 -68.11 -6.65 38.60
N VAL A 770 -68.78 -6.09 39.60
CA VAL A 770 -69.55 -6.83 40.63
C VAL A 770 -70.89 -7.28 40.04
N VAL A 771 -71.29 -8.52 40.33
CA VAL A 771 -72.69 -8.96 40.21
C VAL A 771 -73.09 -9.57 41.55
N ASP A 772 -74.27 -9.16 42.03
CA ASP A 772 -74.82 -9.46 43.35
C ASP A 772 -76.34 -9.63 43.21
N LEU A 773 -77.00 -10.19 44.23
CA LEU A 773 -78.46 -10.40 44.34
C LEU A 773 -79.05 -11.47 43.36
N ASP A 774 -80.16 -12.14 43.66
CA ASP A 774 -80.94 -12.16 44.92
C ASP A 774 -81.63 -13.52 45.16
N SER A 775 -82.18 -13.69 46.36
CA SER A 775 -83.15 -14.74 46.66
C SER A 775 -84.58 -14.29 46.33
N ASP A 776 -85.45 -15.18 45.84
CA ASP A 776 -86.89 -14.99 46.00
C ASP A 776 -87.68 -16.30 46.14
N ARG A 777 -88.94 -16.20 46.58
CA ARG A 777 -89.68 -17.27 47.26
C ARG A 777 -91.16 -17.32 46.84
N GLU A 778 -91.79 -18.46 47.12
CA GLU A 778 -93.24 -18.69 47.02
C GLU A 778 -93.76 -18.84 45.56
N ASN A 779 -94.95 -19.37 45.27
CA ASN A 779 -96.09 -19.66 46.14
C ASN A 779 -96.99 -20.81 45.59
N HIS A 780 -97.95 -21.24 46.43
CA HIS A 780 -99.14 -22.05 46.11
C HIS A 780 -98.96 -23.57 45.82
N SER A 781 -99.93 -24.45 46.13
CA SER A 781 -100.98 -24.43 47.17
C SER A 781 -101.63 -25.81 47.33
N GLY A 782 -102.21 -26.11 48.51
CA GLY A 782 -103.21 -27.17 48.68
C GLY A 782 -102.70 -28.53 49.18
N GLY A 783 -102.89 -28.78 50.48
CA GLY A 783 -103.10 -30.13 51.00
C GLY A 783 -104.59 -30.41 51.25
N PRO A 784 -104.98 -31.50 51.95
CA PRO A 784 -104.11 -32.54 52.53
C PRO A 784 -104.54 -33.98 52.19
N ARG A 785 -103.65 -34.97 52.41
CA ARG A 785 -103.89 -36.08 53.38
C ARG A 785 -102.79 -37.14 53.48
N ASP A 786 -102.49 -37.48 54.74
CA ASP A 786 -102.12 -38.79 55.28
C ASP A 786 -100.78 -39.46 54.84
N CYS A 787 -100.35 -40.48 55.61
CA CYS A 787 -99.18 -41.37 55.45
C CYS A 787 -97.76 -40.79 55.72
N VAL A 788 -97.30 -40.91 56.97
CA VAL A 788 -95.97 -40.48 57.47
C VAL A 788 -94.80 -41.40 57.02
N GLU A 789 -95.08 -42.52 56.36
CA GLU A 789 -94.08 -43.58 56.12
C GLU A 789 -93.16 -43.35 54.90
N ALA A 790 -93.54 -42.49 53.95
CA ALA A 790 -92.70 -42.18 52.78
C ALA A 790 -91.40 -41.44 53.16
N LEU A 791 -91.48 -40.53 54.13
CA LEU A 791 -90.41 -39.59 54.49
C LEU A 791 -89.10 -40.28 54.91
N ASN A 792 -89.15 -41.49 55.47
CA ASN A 792 -87.93 -42.21 55.88
C ASN A 792 -87.18 -42.82 54.68
N HIS A 793 -87.89 -43.29 53.66
CA HIS A 793 -87.25 -43.88 52.47
C HIS A 793 -86.71 -42.78 51.55
N GLU A 794 -87.46 -41.68 51.40
CA GLU A 794 -87.00 -40.48 50.68
C GLU A 794 -85.76 -39.87 51.34
N ASN A 795 -85.74 -39.69 52.68
CA ASN A 795 -84.53 -39.21 53.36
C ASN A 795 -83.32 -40.13 53.16
N GLN A 796 -83.51 -41.46 53.15
CA GLN A 796 -82.39 -42.39 52.95
C GLN A 796 -81.88 -42.42 51.49
N GLU A 797 -82.72 -42.09 50.51
CA GLU A 797 -82.31 -41.93 49.12
C GLU A 797 -81.69 -40.55 48.86
N VAL A 798 -82.23 -39.49 49.45
CA VAL A 798 -81.61 -38.15 49.47
C VAL A 798 -80.22 -38.19 50.10
N LEU A 799 -80.01 -38.89 51.22
CA LEU A 799 -78.69 -39.05 51.83
C LEU A 799 -77.71 -39.85 50.95
N LYS A 800 -78.18 -40.84 50.18
CA LYS A 800 -77.34 -41.56 49.20
C LYS A 800 -76.98 -40.69 48.00
N LEU A 801 -77.95 -39.93 47.47
CA LEU A 801 -77.72 -38.98 46.39
C LEU A 801 -76.77 -37.87 46.85
N GLN A 802 -76.91 -37.37 48.07
CA GLN A 802 -76.00 -36.38 48.66
C GLN A 802 -74.59 -36.96 48.86
N ALA A 803 -74.45 -38.21 49.31
CA ALA A 803 -73.15 -38.88 49.38
C ALA A 803 -72.51 -39.03 47.99
N LEU A 804 -73.27 -39.42 46.97
CA LEU A 804 -72.79 -39.52 45.58
C LEU A 804 -72.43 -38.15 44.98
N CYS A 805 -73.21 -37.11 45.26
CA CYS A 805 -72.88 -35.73 44.88
C CYS A 805 -71.59 -35.26 45.56
N ASN A 806 -71.41 -35.53 46.86
CA ASN A 806 -70.18 -35.20 47.57
C ASN A 806 -68.97 -35.94 46.98
N THR A 807 -69.07 -37.26 46.75
CA THR A 807 -68.00 -38.03 46.09
C THR A 807 -67.70 -37.49 44.68
N SER A 808 -68.72 -37.12 43.92
CA SER A 808 -68.54 -36.48 42.61
C SER A 808 -67.88 -35.10 42.72
N ILE A 809 -68.14 -34.32 43.78
CA ILE A 809 -67.47 -33.04 44.03
C ILE A 809 -65.99 -33.27 44.37
N ASP A 810 -65.69 -34.25 45.24
CA ASP A 810 -64.32 -34.62 45.61
C ASP A 810 -63.52 -35.15 44.40
N GLU A 811 -64.15 -35.97 43.54
CA GLU A 811 -63.56 -36.46 42.28
C GLU A 811 -63.31 -35.32 41.27
N ASN A 812 -64.23 -34.34 41.16
CA ASN A 812 -64.01 -33.16 40.31
C ASN A 812 -62.93 -32.24 40.88
N LEU A 813 -62.85 -32.08 42.20
CA LEU A 813 -61.78 -31.32 42.86
C LEU A 813 -60.40 -31.94 42.55
N LEU A 814 -60.27 -33.27 42.70
CA LEU A 814 -59.05 -34.01 42.38
C LEU A 814 -58.72 -33.97 40.88
N LEU A 815 -59.72 -33.95 40.00
CA LEU A 815 -59.53 -33.73 38.56
C LEU A 815 -59.01 -32.30 38.27
N HIS A 816 -59.53 -31.27 38.95
CA HIS A 816 -59.01 -29.91 38.84
C HIS A 816 -57.57 -29.80 39.34
N GLU A 817 -57.24 -30.37 40.51
CA GLU A 817 -55.84 -30.43 41.00
C GLU A 817 -54.92 -31.15 39.99
N LYS A 818 -55.38 -32.26 39.41
CA LYS A 818 -54.63 -33.00 38.39
C LYS A 818 -54.46 -32.21 37.08
N VAL A 819 -55.44 -31.40 36.68
CA VAL A 819 -55.33 -30.49 35.54
C VAL A 819 -54.32 -29.39 35.82
N SER A 820 -54.36 -28.75 36.99
CA SER A 820 -53.37 -27.74 37.40
C SER A 820 -51.94 -28.31 37.44
N LEU A 821 -51.78 -29.53 37.97
CA LEU A 821 -50.49 -30.25 37.98
C LEU A 821 -50.01 -30.68 36.57
N LEU A 822 -50.91 -30.85 35.61
CA LEU A 822 -50.55 -31.09 34.21
C LEU A 822 -50.20 -29.79 33.48
N GLN A 823 -50.90 -28.69 33.78
CA GLN A 823 -50.58 -27.36 33.26
C GLN A 823 -49.20 -26.89 33.73
N GLN A 824 -48.91 -26.97 35.04
CA GLN A 824 -47.59 -26.65 35.60
C GLN A 824 -46.47 -27.53 34.98
N LYS A 825 -46.75 -28.79 34.64
CA LYS A 825 -45.79 -29.67 33.96
C LYS A 825 -45.63 -29.34 32.48
N ALA A 826 -46.65 -28.82 31.81
CA ALA A 826 -46.54 -28.32 30.45
C ALA A 826 -45.69 -27.03 30.42
N GLU A 827 -45.97 -26.08 31.31
CA GLU A 827 -45.21 -24.83 31.49
C GLU A 827 -43.71 -25.10 31.71
N ILE A 828 -43.36 -25.99 32.66
CA ILE A 828 -41.96 -26.40 32.90
C ILE A 828 -41.31 -27.08 31.67
N LEU A 829 -42.08 -27.81 30.86
CA LEU A 829 -41.56 -28.42 29.62
C LEU A 829 -41.39 -27.39 28.50
N GLU A 830 -42.27 -26.39 28.40
CA GLU A 830 -42.16 -25.29 27.46
C GLU A 830 -40.95 -24.40 27.80
N ASP A 831 -40.72 -24.07 29.07
CA ASP A 831 -39.49 -23.39 29.54
C ASP A 831 -38.21 -24.17 29.19
N LEU A 832 -38.20 -25.49 29.44
CA LEU A 832 -37.05 -26.34 29.13
C LEU A 832 -36.80 -26.47 27.61
N LEU A 833 -37.86 -26.48 26.79
CA LEU A 833 -37.75 -26.47 25.34
C LEU A 833 -37.27 -25.11 24.82
N ALA A 834 -37.76 -24.00 25.38
CA ALA A 834 -37.31 -22.65 25.06
C ALA A 834 -35.82 -22.49 25.35
N HIS A 835 -35.39 -22.80 26.59
CA HIS A 835 -33.98 -22.77 26.99
C HIS A 835 -33.09 -23.69 26.14
N ASN A 836 -33.56 -24.88 25.76
CA ASN A 836 -32.79 -25.77 24.88
C ASN A 836 -32.68 -25.19 23.45
N SER A 837 -33.77 -24.63 22.90
CA SER A 837 -33.76 -23.97 21.59
C SER A 837 -32.80 -22.77 21.56
N GLU A 838 -32.74 -21.99 22.65
CA GLU A 838 -31.79 -20.89 22.80
C GLU A 838 -30.34 -21.38 22.94
N LYS A 839 -30.11 -22.47 23.66
CA LYS A 839 -28.79 -23.11 23.75
C LYS A 839 -28.31 -23.63 22.39
N VAL A 840 -29.21 -24.17 21.56
CA VAL A 840 -28.89 -24.55 20.17
C VAL A 840 -28.65 -23.33 19.28
N ARG A 841 -29.45 -22.25 19.43
CA ARG A 841 -29.29 -20.98 18.71
C ARG A 841 -27.93 -20.33 18.98
N THR A 842 -27.58 -20.18 20.26
CA THR A 842 -26.29 -19.61 20.70
C THR A 842 -25.11 -20.49 20.34
N GLY A 843 -25.24 -21.83 20.43
CA GLY A 843 -24.24 -22.77 19.95
C GLY A 843 -23.98 -22.67 18.44
N ARG A 844 -25.02 -22.48 17.62
CA ARG A 844 -24.87 -22.23 16.17
C ARG A 844 -24.19 -20.90 15.88
N GLN A 845 -24.58 -19.83 16.57
CA GLN A 845 -23.97 -18.51 16.41
C GLN A 845 -22.46 -18.56 16.74
N ALA A 846 -22.07 -19.18 17.86
CA ALA A 846 -20.67 -19.33 18.23
C ALA A 846 -19.87 -20.18 17.20
N LEU A 847 -20.50 -21.16 16.57
CA LEU A 847 -19.90 -21.96 15.49
C LEU A 847 -19.67 -21.12 14.22
N GLU A 848 -20.65 -20.30 13.84
CA GLU A 848 -20.57 -19.39 12.69
C GLU A 848 -19.51 -18.31 12.89
N GLU A 849 -19.45 -17.71 14.08
CA GLU A 849 -18.39 -16.77 14.49
C GLU A 849 -17.01 -17.45 14.45
N ASN A 850 -16.89 -18.71 14.88
CA ASN A 850 -15.64 -19.47 14.79
C ASN A 850 -15.21 -19.74 13.34
N TYR A 851 -16.14 -20.13 12.45
CA TYR A 851 -15.85 -20.27 11.02
C TYR A 851 -15.41 -18.94 10.39
N LYS A 852 -16.08 -17.84 10.72
CA LYS A 852 -15.72 -16.49 10.25
C LYS A 852 -14.31 -16.08 10.69
N LEU A 853 -13.96 -16.33 11.96
CA LEU A 853 -12.60 -16.11 12.48
C LEU A 853 -11.57 -17.02 11.79
N LYS A 854 -11.91 -18.28 11.48
CA LYS A 854 -11.03 -19.21 10.75
C LYS A 854 -10.76 -18.74 9.32
N VAL A 855 -11.76 -18.21 8.60
CA VAL A 855 -11.59 -17.61 7.28
C VAL A 855 -10.73 -16.34 7.36
N GLN A 856 -10.96 -15.47 8.35
CA GLN A 856 -10.14 -14.28 8.58
C GLN A 856 -8.67 -14.62 8.88
N MET A 857 -8.41 -15.68 9.67
CA MET A 857 -7.06 -16.18 9.93
C MET A 857 -6.37 -16.67 8.64
N LEU A 858 -7.07 -17.43 7.80
CA LEU A 858 -6.52 -17.91 6.52
C LEU A 858 -6.20 -16.77 5.55
N LEU A 859 -7.04 -15.74 5.48
CA LEU A 859 -6.78 -14.52 4.70
C LEU A 859 -5.58 -13.75 5.24
N LEU A 860 -5.44 -13.64 6.58
CA LEU A 860 -4.29 -13.01 7.22
C LEU A 860 -2.99 -13.78 6.93
N MET A 861 -3.01 -15.12 6.99
CA MET A 861 -1.86 -15.97 6.64
C MET A 861 -1.41 -15.79 5.19
N GLU A 862 -2.33 -15.74 4.22
CA GLU A 862 -1.97 -15.48 2.83
C GLU A 862 -1.45 -14.05 2.62
N HIS A 863 -1.98 -13.05 3.32
CA HIS A 863 -1.41 -11.70 3.30
C HIS A 863 0.01 -11.64 3.89
N ILE A 864 0.29 -12.38 4.97
CA ILE A 864 1.65 -12.52 5.53
C ILE A 864 2.57 -13.16 4.49
N ARG A 865 2.17 -14.28 3.87
CA ARG A 865 2.93 -14.97 2.83
C ARG A 865 3.22 -14.08 1.61
N GLN A 866 2.28 -13.19 1.25
CA GLN A 866 2.49 -12.19 0.18
C GLN A 866 3.47 -11.08 0.59
N LEU A 867 3.53 -10.69 1.86
CA LEU A 867 4.52 -9.75 2.37
C LEU A 867 5.93 -10.38 2.44
N GLU A 868 6.02 -11.65 2.83
CA GLU A 868 7.26 -12.44 2.79
C GLU A 868 7.80 -12.53 1.35
N MET A 869 6.98 -12.94 0.38
CA MET A 869 7.39 -12.98 -1.03
C MET A 869 7.84 -11.61 -1.56
N LYS A 870 7.14 -10.52 -1.21
CA LYS A 870 7.55 -9.16 -1.58
C LYS A 870 8.89 -8.77 -0.96
N THR A 871 9.14 -9.18 0.28
CA THR A 871 10.40 -8.90 1.00
C THR A 871 11.57 -9.62 0.34
N ILE A 872 11.38 -10.88 -0.08
CA ILE A 872 12.39 -11.63 -0.86
C ILE A 872 12.65 -10.96 -2.22
N GLN A 873 11.58 -10.57 -2.93
CA GLN A 873 11.71 -9.85 -4.21
C GLN A 873 12.44 -8.50 -4.08
N THR A 874 12.28 -7.78 -2.97
CA THR A 874 13.03 -6.54 -2.73
C THR A 874 14.48 -6.79 -2.35
N SER A 875 14.82 -7.85 -1.60
CA SER A 875 16.23 -8.21 -1.37
C SER A 875 16.94 -8.67 -2.65
N ASP A 876 16.28 -9.45 -3.52
CA ASP A 876 16.85 -9.86 -4.81
C ASP A 876 17.11 -8.65 -5.73
N LEU A 877 16.25 -7.63 -5.66
CA LEU A 877 16.42 -6.39 -6.41
C LEU A 877 17.53 -5.51 -5.82
N GLN A 878 17.64 -5.45 -4.48
CA GLN A 878 18.71 -4.76 -3.77
C GLN A 878 20.09 -5.34 -4.14
N ILE A 879 20.24 -6.68 -4.11
CA ILE A 879 21.48 -7.37 -4.46
C ILE A 879 21.88 -7.05 -5.90
N ARG A 880 20.97 -7.21 -6.88
CA ARG A 880 21.26 -6.88 -8.29
C ARG A 880 21.59 -5.39 -8.51
N TYR A 881 21.05 -4.48 -7.70
CA TYR A 881 21.42 -3.07 -7.76
C TYR A 881 22.83 -2.84 -7.21
N GLU A 882 23.20 -3.49 -6.11
CA GLU A 882 24.54 -3.43 -5.53
C GLU A 882 25.60 -4.03 -6.48
N ASP A 883 25.31 -5.19 -7.09
CA ASP A 883 26.15 -5.79 -8.14
C ASP A 883 26.39 -4.82 -9.32
N CYS A 884 25.32 -4.23 -9.84
CA CYS A 884 25.37 -3.26 -10.94
C CYS A 884 26.14 -1.98 -10.55
N MET A 885 26.02 -1.51 -9.31
CA MET A 885 26.82 -0.39 -8.79
C MET A 885 28.30 -0.76 -8.68
N CYS A 886 28.64 -1.99 -8.28
CA CYS A 886 30.01 -2.49 -8.28
C CYS A 886 30.60 -2.65 -9.69
N GLU A 887 29.79 -3.06 -10.68
CA GLU A 887 30.19 -3.10 -12.08
C GLU A 887 30.45 -1.70 -12.65
N ASN A 888 29.53 -0.75 -12.40
CA ASN A 888 29.71 0.65 -12.78
C ASN A 888 30.95 1.30 -12.14
N ALA A 889 31.31 0.91 -10.91
CA ALA A 889 32.55 1.36 -10.27
C ALA A 889 33.80 0.86 -11.02
N LYS A 890 33.85 -0.42 -11.43
CA LYS A 890 34.94 -1.00 -12.23
C LYS A 890 35.04 -0.33 -13.61
N LEU A 891 33.91 -0.14 -14.29
CA LEU A 891 33.85 0.55 -15.59
C LEU A 891 34.35 2.00 -15.47
N LYS A 892 34.07 2.69 -14.35
CA LYS A 892 34.59 4.03 -14.09
C LYS A 892 36.11 4.04 -13.86
N GLU A 893 36.64 3.07 -13.12
CA GLU A 893 38.09 2.90 -12.91
C GLU A 893 38.82 2.64 -14.25
N GLN A 894 38.29 1.74 -15.07
CA GLN A 894 38.79 1.47 -16.44
C GLN A 894 38.72 2.72 -17.34
N ASN A 895 37.65 3.51 -17.26
CA ASN A 895 37.55 4.77 -18.01
C ASN A 895 38.60 5.79 -17.55
N CYS A 896 38.88 5.93 -16.24
CA CYS A 896 39.94 6.81 -15.75
C CYS A 896 41.34 6.33 -16.17
N GLU A 897 41.60 5.02 -16.25
CA GLU A 897 42.82 4.50 -16.88
C GLU A 897 42.92 4.86 -18.37
N LEU A 898 41.82 4.75 -19.12
CA LEU A 898 41.77 5.09 -20.54
C LEU A 898 41.99 6.59 -20.76
N GLU A 899 41.38 7.45 -19.94
CA GLU A 899 41.64 8.89 -19.92
C GLU A 899 43.12 9.18 -19.67
N GLN A 900 43.75 8.53 -18.67
CA GLN A 900 45.17 8.69 -18.39
C GLN A 900 46.07 8.23 -19.56
N LYS A 901 45.70 7.14 -20.24
CA LYS A 901 46.38 6.64 -21.44
C LYS A 901 46.23 7.61 -22.61
N VAL A 902 45.05 8.22 -22.80
CA VAL A 902 44.81 9.28 -23.81
C VAL A 902 45.66 10.52 -23.50
N TRP A 903 45.62 11.07 -22.29
CA TRP A 903 46.46 12.22 -21.89
C TRP A 903 47.96 11.96 -22.10
N SER A 904 48.43 10.73 -21.88
CA SER A 904 49.82 10.34 -22.14
C SER A 904 50.15 10.30 -23.64
N LEU A 905 49.23 9.83 -24.48
CA LEU A 905 49.37 9.82 -25.94
C LEU A 905 49.30 11.24 -26.53
N GLU A 906 48.41 12.09 -26.03
CA GLU A 906 48.29 13.50 -26.42
C GLU A 906 49.57 14.27 -26.05
N GLY A 907 50.08 14.13 -24.83
CA GLY A 907 51.36 14.74 -24.44
C GLY A 907 52.55 14.26 -25.29
N ARG A 908 52.55 12.99 -25.74
CA ARG A 908 53.54 12.48 -26.71
C ARG A 908 53.33 13.06 -28.11
N ALA A 909 52.09 13.27 -28.54
CA ALA A 909 51.77 13.90 -29.81
C ALA A 909 52.18 15.38 -29.82
N ASP A 910 51.97 16.14 -28.75
CA ASP A 910 52.42 17.53 -28.62
C ASP A 910 53.95 17.65 -28.71
N VAL A 911 54.68 16.72 -28.09
CA VAL A 911 56.14 16.64 -28.25
C VAL A 911 56.51 16.43 -29.72
N LEU A 912 55.86 15.51 -30.44
CA LEU A 912 56.08 15.30 -31.88
C LEU A 912 55.75 16.54 -32.73
N HIS A 913 54.64 17.22 -32.47
CA HIS A 913 54.29 18.48 -33.15
C HIS A 913 55.32 19.59 -32.85
N SER A 914 55.90 19.63 -31.64
CA SER A 914 56.97 20.58 -31.31
C SER A 914 58.26 20.29 -32.07
N PHE A 915 58.63 19.01 -32.24
CA PHE A 915 59.75 18.60 -33.09
C PHE A 915 59.51 18.94 -34.56
N GLN A 916 58.31 18.67 -35.08
CA GLN A 916 57.94 18.99 -36.46
C GLN A 916 57.92 20.49 -36.71
N SER A 917 57.41 21.30 -35.77
CA SER A 917 57.45 22.76 -35.84
C SER A 917 58.89 23.30 -35.85
N ARG A 918 59.77 22.70 -35.02
CA ARG A 918 61.21 23.05 -35.01
C ARG A 918 61.93 22.60 -36.29
N GLN A 919 61.52 21.49 -36.89
CA GLN A 919 62.01 21.03 -38.20
C GLN A 919 61.59 21.99 -39.32
N VAL A 920 60.35 22.50 -39.32
CA VAL A 920 59.89 23.53 -40.26
C VAL A 920 60.71 24.81 -40.09
N SER A 921 60.87 25.33 -38.86
CA SER A 921 61.70 26.51 -38.59
C SER A 921 63.14 26.33 -39.09
N LEU A 922 63.74 25.15 -38.89
CA LEU A 922 65.09 24.83 -39.37
C LEU A 922 65.15 24.77 -40.91
N MET A 923 64.10 24.27 -41.58
CA MET A 923 64.00 24.29 -43.04
C MET A 923 63.83 25.72 -43.58
N ASP A 924 63.13 26.59 -42.87
CA ASP A 924 63.03 28.02 -43.20
C ASP A 924 64.37 28.74 -43.00
N ASP A 925 65.11 28.44 -41.93
CA ASP A 925 66.47 28.95 -41.70
C ASP A 925 67.46 28.46 -42.76
N ILE A 926 67.41 27.18 -43.15
CA ILE A 926 68.20 26.63 -44.26
C ILE A 926 67.82 27.29 -45.60
N SER A 927 66.54 27.63 -45.79
CA SER A 927 66.06 28.30 -46.99
C SER A 927 66.52 29.77 -47.04
N ARG A 928 66.40 30.51 -45.93
CA ARG A 928 67.00 31.84 -45.76
C ARG A 928 68.50 31.82 -46.01
N MET A 929 69.26 30.94 -45.36
CA MET A 929 70.70 30.82 -45.59
C MET A 929 71.05 30.46 -47.05
N ARG A 930 70.24 29.67 -47.75
CA ARG A 930 70.44 29.39 -49.18
C ARG A 930 70.20 30.63 -50.04
N GLU A 931 69.18 31.42 -49.72
CA GLU A 931 68.87 32.67 -50.41
C GLU A 931 69.92 33.75 -50.13
N GLU A 932 70.35 33.92 -48.88
CA GLU A 932 71.47 34.77 -48.47
C GLU A 932 72.77 34.36 -49.15
N ASN A 933 73.08 33.06 -49.22
CA ASN A 933 74.25 32.57 -49.97
C ASN A 933 74.10 32.81 -51.49
N ALA A 934 72.90 32.72 -52.06
CA ALA A 934 72.67 33.08 -53.47
C ALA A 934 72.84 34.58 -53.71
N GLN A 935 72.40 35.43 -52.78
CA GLN A 935 72.62 36.89 -52.81
C GLN A 935 74.11 37.23 -52.64
N LEU A 936 74.84 36.54 -51.74
CA LEU A 936 76.29 36.69 -51.59
C LEU A 936 77.05 36.22 -52.84
N LEU A 937 76.64 35.12 -53.48
CA LEU A 937 77.18 34.69 -54.77
C LEU A 937 76.88 35.70 -55.90
N ALA A 938 75.70 36.31 -55.91
CA ALA A 938 75.36 37.38 -56.85
C ALA A 938 76.19 38.65 -56.61
N LEU A 939 76.45 39.02 -55.35
CA LEU A 939 77.32 40.13 -54.98
C LEU A 939 78.80 39.85 -55.29
N LEU A 940 79.27 38.61 -55.08
CA LEU A 940 80.59 38.17 -55.54
C LEU A 940 80.70 38.20 -57.06
N GLY A 941 79.65 37.81 -57.79
CA GLY A 941 79.59 37.94 -59.24
C GLY A 941 79.60 39.40 -59.73
N GLN A 942 78.99 40.33 -58.99
CA GLN A 942 79.02 41.77 -59.27
C GLN A 942 80.39 42.39 -58.93
N LEU A 943 81.05 41.92 -57.86
CA LEU A 943 82.41 42.34 -57.49
C LEU A 943 83.49 41.74 -58.41
N GLY A 944 83.24 40.56 -59.00
CA GLY A 944 84.03 39.97 -60.07
C GLY A 944 83.78 40.58 -61.46
N GLY A 945 82.99 41.66 -61.55
CA GLY A 945 82.59 42.31 -62.79
C GLY A 945 83.68 43.16 -63.50
N GLN A 946 84.97 42.94 -63.21
CA GLN A 946 86.07 43.65 -63.88
C GLN A 946 87.33 42.76 -63.98
N GLU A 947 87.86 42.64 -65.20
CA GLU A 947 88.94 41.71 -65.62
C GLU A 947 88.54 40.21 -65.54
N GLY A 948 88.96 39.32 -66.44
CA GLY A 948 89.70 39.56 -67.68
C GLY A 948 90.23 38.29 -68.37
N SER A 949 89.45 37.70 -69.29
CA SER A 949 89.85 36.71 -70.32
C SER A 949 90.34 35.30 -69.90
N SER A 950 90.28 34.38 -70.88
CA SER A 950 90.95 33.06 -71.00
C SER A 950 90.48 31.86 -70.14
N ASP A 951 89.82 30.93 -70.83
CA ASP A 951 90.27 29.56 -71.12
C ASP A 951 90.51 28.50 -70.00
N THR A 952 89.71 27.43 -70.10
CA THR A 952 90.05 25.98 -69.99
C THR A 952 90.68 25.44 -68.69
N GLU A 953 90.02 24.48 -68.02
CA GLU A 953 90.41 23.05 -67.97
C GLU A 953 89.47 22.17 -67.10
N GLN A 954 89.47 20.87 -67.40
CA GLN A 954 89.02 19.74 -66.56
C GLN A 954 90.27 18.95 -66.14
N PRO A 955 90.21 18.02 -65.17
CA PRO A 955 89.37 17.91 -63.97
C PRO A 955 90.27 17.76 -62.71
N GLU A 956 89.76 17.22 -61.58
CA GLU A 956 90.35 16.10 -60.80
C GLU A 956 89.88 16.03 -59.33
N SER A 957 89.79 14.81 -58.82
CA SER A 957 89.93 14.43 -57.40
C SER A 957 91.36 13.85 -57.22
N PRO A 958 92.00 13.86 -56.02
CA PRO A 958 91.40 13.60 -54.71
C PRO A 958 91.90 14.59 -53.62
N THR A 959 91.99 14.31 -52.31
CA THR A 959 92.83 13.30 -51.61
C THR A 959 92.38 13.15 -50.15
N GLU A 960 92.65 12.00 -49.54
CA GLU A 960 92.55 11.78 -48.09
C GLU A 960 93.67 12.51 -47.34
N GLU A 961 93.38 13.14 -46.18
CA GLU A 961 94.38 13.30 -45.12
C GLU A 961 93.87 12.64 -43.84
N VAL A 962 94.58 11.60 -43.39
CA VAL A 962 94.31 10.87 -42.15
C VAL A 962 95.15 11.46 -41.02
N PHE A 963 94.50 11.96 -39.97
CA PHE A 963 95.16 12.25 -38.70
C PHE A 963 94.46 11.57 -37.51
N LEU A 964 95.20 10.60 -36.96
CA LEU A 964 95.07 9.87 -35.69
C LEU A 964 94.69 10.81 -34.51
N HIS A 965 94.01 10.44 -33.41
CA HIS A 965 93.46 9.20 -32.80
C HIS A 965 92.63 9.65 -31.54
N PRO A 966 92.19 8.79 -30.59
CA PRO A 966 91.20 7.70 -30.58
C PRO A 966 89.89 8.09 -29.80
N ASP A 967 89.27 7.14 -29.09
CA ASP A 967 88.31 7.28 -27.97
C ASP A 967 86.80 7.55 -28.23
N GLY A 968 86.34 7.64 -29.48
CA GLY A 968 84.89 7.75 -29.76
C GLY A 968 84.09 6.43 -29.84
N HIS A 969 84.72 5.32 -30.22
CA HIS A 969 83.99 4.18 -30.79
C HIS A 969 83.30 3.23 -29.79
N LEU A 970 83.90 3.03 -28.61
CA LEU A 970 83.42 2.07 -27.61
C LEU A 970 82.08 2.43 -26.97
N GLN A 971 81.65 3.70 -27.04
CA GLN A 971 80.40 4.15 -26.43
C GLN A 971 79.22 4.16 -27.42
N ALA A 972 79.50 4.14 -28.74
CA ALA A 972 78.47 4.02 -29.76
C ALA A 972 78.00 2.57 -29.91
N GLU A 973 78.93 1.62 -29.94
CA GLU A 973 78.61 0.18 -30.08
C GLU A 973 77.81 -0.34 -28.88
N THR A 974 78.16 0.03 -27.65
CA THR A 974 77.37 -0.32 -26.47
C THR A 974 75.96 0.26 -26.54
N PHE A 975 75.81 1.56 -26.84
CA PHE A 975 74.48 2.19 -26.88
C PHE A 975 73.58 1.58 -27.98
N THR A 976 74.16 1.16 -29.12
CA THR A 976 73.40 0.40 -30.12
C THR A 976 73.05 -1.01 -29.68
N GLN A 977 73.90 -1.68 -28.89
CA GLN A 977 73.61 -3.02 -28.38
C GLN A 977 72.58 -2.97 -27.25
N ASP A 978 72.70 -2.03 -26.31
CA ASP A 978 71.73 -1.80 -25.23
C ASP A 978 70.32 -1.56 -25.81
N CYS A 979 70.19 -0.71 -26.84
CA CYS A 979 68.92 -0.49 -27.54
C CYS A 979 68.43 -1.69 -28.37
N CYS A 980 69.31 -2.61 -28.79
CA CYS A 980 68.90 -3.86 -29.43
C CYS A 980 68.40 -4.88 -28.39
N GLU A 981 69.06 -5.00 -27.25
CA GLU A 981 68.63 -5.88 -26.15
C GLU A 981 67.30 -5.41 -25.55
N GLU A 982 67.12 -4.10 -25.33
CA GLU A 982 65.83 -3.50 -24.91
C GLU A 982 64.71 -3.77 -25.95
N PHE A 983 65.02 -3.68 -27.25
CA PHE A 983 64.05 -3.98 -28.30
C PHE A 983 63.71 -5.47 -28.41
N GLU A 984 64.66 -6.37 -28.17
CA GLU A 984 64.41 -7.82 -28.11
C GLU A 984 63.59 -8.21 -26.87
N GLU A 985 63.82 -7.58 -25.72
CA GLU A 985 63.01 -7.78 -24.51
C GLU A 985 61.56 -7.33 -24.73
N GLN A 986 61.33 -6.12 -25.26
CA GLN A 986 59.99 -5.65 -25.66
C GLN A 986 59.33 -6.57 -26.70
N ASN A 987 60.10 -7.14 -27.64
CA ASN A 987 59.58 -8.14 -28.59
C ASN A 987 59.17 -9.45 -27.90
N ALA A 988 59.90 -9.87 -26.87
CA ALA A 988 59.61 -11.07 -26.08
C ALA A 988 58.34 -10.89 -25.23
N GLU A 989 58.15 -9.70 -24.63
CA GLU A 989 56.90 -9.35 -23.93
C GLU A 989 55.70 -9.31 -24.87
N LEU A 990 55.80 -8.64 -26.02
CA LEU A 990 54.73 -8.61 -27.02
C LEU A 990 54.34 -10.00 -27.52
N ARG A 991 55.30 -10.92 -27.69
CA ARG A 991 55.03 -12.32 -28.05
C ARG A 991 54.34 -13.10 -26.92
N ARG A 992 54.64 -12.78 -25.66
CA ARG A 992 54.01 -13.40 -24.49
C ARG A 992 52.56 -12.95 -24.35
N ALA A 993 52.31 -11.64 -24.42
CA ALA A 993 50.96 -11.08 -24.41
C ALA A 993 50.10 -11.57 -25.60
N LEU A 994 50.71 -11.76 -26.78
CA LEU A 994 50.01 -12.36 -27.93
C LEU A 994 49.68 -13.85 -27.74
N ALA A 995 50.48 -14.61 -26.99
CA ALA A 995 50.16 -15.99 -26.64
C ALA A 995 49.04 -16.04 -25.59
N GLU A 996 49.13 -15.21 -24.54
CA GLU A 996 48.10 -15.09 -23.49
C GLU A 996 46.74 -14.70 -24.10
N LEU A 997 46.68 -13.73 -25.00
CA LEU A 997 45.46 -13.37 -25.75
C LEU A 997 44.96 -14.47 -26.70
N GLN A 998 45.84 -15.35 -27.21
CA GLN A 998 45.43 -16.50 -28.02
C GLN A 998 44.86 -17.63 -27.16
N ASP A 999 45.37 -17.83 -25.95
CA ASP A 999 44.86 -18.80 -24.99
C ASP A 999 43.52 -18.32 -24.38
N GLU A 1000 43.40 -17.04 -24.03
CA GLU A 1000 42.13 -16.42 -23.64
C GLU A 1000 41.09 -16.49 -24.78
N SER A 1001 41.48 -16.20 -26.02
CA SER A 1001 40.59 -16.32 -27.18
C SER A 1001 40.16 -17.78 -27.41
N GLN A 1002 41.01 -18.77 -27.16
CA GLN A 1002 40.65 -20.18 -27.25
C GLN A 1002 39.65 -20.55 -26.14
N ALA A 1003 39.93 -20.21 -24.88
CA ALA A 1003 39.02 -20.44 -23.77
C ALA A 1003 37.65 -19.75 -23.98
N LEU A 1004 37.63 -18.55 -24.56
CA LEU A 1004 36.39 -17.85 -24.92
C LEU A 1004 35.63 -18.57 -26.04
N THR A 1005 36.31 -19.14 -27.05
CA THR A 1005 35.65 -19.96 -28.07
C THR A 1005 35.15 -21.30 -27.54
N GLU A 1006 35.89 -21.97 -26.63
CA GLU A 1006 35.47 -23.23 -26.02
C GLU A 1006 34.26 -23.04 -25.11
N THR A 1007 34.25 -22.01 -24.26
CA THR A 1007 33.09 -21.65 -23.44
C THR A 1007 31.89 -21.24 -24.31
N THR A 1008 32.09 -20.45 -25.36
CA THR A 1008 31.03 -20.09 -26.32
C THR A 1008 30.48 -21.31 -27.08
N GLN A 1009 31.31 -22.34 -27.29
CA GLN A 1009 30.90 -23.61 -27.91
C GLN A 1009 30.24 -24.58 -26.92
N ALA A 1010 30.56 -24.51 -25.63
CA ALA A 1010 29.89 -25.25 -24.56
C ALA A 1010 28.52 -24.65 -24.17
N CYS A 1011 28.27 -23.37 -24.49
CA CYS A 1011 26.98 -22.70 -24.33
C CYS A 1011 26.06 -22.79 -25.57
N ARG A 1012 26.26 -23.77 -26.45
CA ARG A 1012 25.44 -24.04 -27.66
C ARG A 1012 24.98 -25.48 -27.73
#